data_AF-A0A6T8PP50-F1
#
_entry.id   AF-A0A6T8PP50-F1
#
_cell.length_a   1.000
_cell.length_b   1.000
_cell.length_c   1.000
_cell.angle_alpha   90.00
_cell.angle_beta   90.00
_cell.angle_gamma   90.00
#
_symmetry.space_group_name_H-M   'P 1'
#
loop_
_entity.id
_entity.type
_entity.pdbx_description
1 polymer ?
#
loop_
_entity_poly.entity_id
_entity_poly.type
_entity_poly.pdbx_seq_one_letter_code
_entity_poly.pdbx_strand_id
1 'polypeptide(L)'
;GAGARGEGSNLSLRGGSDAVENAKSQLKEVMERSNNLEQKVDDLAEGYENLAQSFGMGGFKVTRTASYSCLNEEALTQPAPAVIETADEDEPAPEPSDTVVQIPAAPPSEALSQKIAAALAKDSKVVEEEAFVLPPEERMNIVIVSSEVAPFSKSGGLADVCDKLGVSLSRMGHRVMTVAPLYWRYDGCENTGSVKEFGITGQKHRVEYWRKWRETAPASAETGGEAFGVNHVFVQNGCYERHGMYGHNDDLMRFTVLSWAALEAPFSVDCNGSVFGDDCIFLVNDWMVGLVPLIMVSHYRRYGCYMNARTIFDIHNMGYCGNFGVCDPQDLGLPNGDFFDKLFHDRQIKLLKGGIELSDRVVTVSPSYRDEILTPEGGWGLQESCRSRFPHLDGVLNGIDESEWDPQTDHYLSAKFQGFDNFYSTNDLAGKRSCKLHIQSHLGMNQDADVPLICFIGRLAYQKGIDLLEAVFPWLMNNNDGVTGHVQLIMMGSGDEKYASFLRNAEGQHKGKVAGYVGFTPELEHKILAGADILLMPSRYEPCGLPQMYAQKYGTVPIVHATGGLKDSVQQFCPFEDTGTGWKFDRADAEGIQWGLWNALNTYKNFPESWEKLRIRCMEQDFSWDRSARRYHEIFKWAKMDPPYINAGRF
;
A
#
# COMPACT_ATOMS: atom_id res chain seq x y z
N GLY A 1 -56.86 29.63 50.27
CA GLY A 1 -55.76 30.37 50.93
C GLY A 1 -54.66 29.38 51.27
N ALA A 2 -53.37 29.68 51.21
CA ALA A 2 -52.65 30.88 50.80
C ALA A 2 -51.18 30.51 50.51
N GLY A 3 -50.51 31.28 49.64
CA GLY A 3 -49.05 31.31 49.45
C GLY A 3 -48.51 30.33 48.39
N ALA A 4 -47.69 30.71 47.39
CA ALA A 4 -46.90 31.93 47.22
C ALA A 4 -46.71 32.26 45.73
N ARG A 5 -46.58 33.57 45.45
CA ARG A 5 -46.45 34.23 44.15
C ARG A 5 -45.06 34.04 43.55
N GLY A 6 -45.01 33.89 42.23
CA GLY A 6 -43.83 34.16 41.42
C GLY A 6 -43.66 35.66 41.17
N GLU A 7 -42.41 36.11 41.19
CA GLU A 7 -41.97 37.39 40.63
C GLU A 7 -41.03 37.07 39.46
N GLY A 8 -41.31 37.69 38.31
CA GLY A 8 -40.45 37.63 37.14
C GLY A 8 -39.23 38.54 37.30
N SER A 9 -38.10 38.09 36.75
CA SER A 9 -36.94 38.93 36.48
C SER A 9 -36.69 38.98 34.97
N ASN A 10 -36.66 40.22 34.47
CA ASN A 10 -36.15 40.58 33.15
C ASN A 10 -34.71 40.08 32.98
N LEU A 11 -34.44 39.33 31.91
CA LEU A 11 -33.08 39.03 31.45
C LEU A 11 -32.87 39.65 30.07
N SER A 12 -31.89 40.55 30.04
CA SER A 12 -31.53 41.47 28.97
C SER A 12 -30.84 40.80 27.79
N LEU A 13 -31.24 41.23 26.59
CA LEU A 13 -30.57 41.06 25.29
C LEU A 13 -29.20 41.79 25.24
N ARG A 14 -28.20 41.31 26.00
CA ARG A 14 -26.82 41.84 25.96
C ARG A 14 -25.76 40.84 25.52
N GLY A 15 -26.09 39.57 25.29
CA GLY A 15 -25.12 38.53 24.91
C GLY A 15 -24.81 38.39 23.40
N GLY A 16 -25.64 38.96 22.52
CA GLY A 16 -25.51 38.77 21.06
C GLY A 16 -24.60 39.77 20.35
N SER A 17 -24.44 40.98 20.90
CA SER A 17 -23.65 42.05 20.27
C SER A 17 -22.15 41.76 20.35
N ASP A 18 -21.67 41.36 21.53
CA ASP A 18 -20.24 41.16 21.79
C ASP A 18 -19.67 39.95 21.02
N ALA A 19 -20.47 38.90 20.81
CA ALA A 19 -20.06 37.72 20.04
C ALA A 19 -19.89 38.03 18.54
N VAL A 20 -20.76 38.89 17.98
CA VAL A 20 -20.69 39.30 16.57
C VAL A 20 -19.52 40.26 16.34
N GLU A 21 -19.24 41.15 17.30
CA GLU A 21 -18.08 42.04 17.24
C GLU A 21 -16.76 41.26 17.32
N ASN A 22 -16.68 40.23 18.18
CA ASN A 22 -15.50 39.38 18.28
C ASN A 22 -15.24 38.57 17.00
N ALA A 23 -16.29 38.02 16.39
CA ALA A 23 -16.18 37.30 15.12
C ALA A 23 -15.72 38.21 13.96
N LYS A 24 -16.22 39.46 13.91
CA LYS A 24 -15.76 40.45 12.91
C LYS A 24 -14.30 40.84 13.10
N SER A 25 -13.85 40.98 14.35
CA SER A 25 -12.45 41.26 14.68
C SER A 25 -11.54 40.12 14.21
N GLN A 26 -11.91 38.87 14.50
CA GLN A 26 -11.15 37.69 14.07
C GLN A 26 -11.10 37.54 12.54
N LEU A 27 -12.22 37.78 11.84
CA LEU A 27 -12.26 37.73 10.38
C LEU A 27 -11.34 38.79 9.75
N LYS A 28 -11.29 39.99 10.34
CA LYS A 28 -10.43 41.09 9.88
C LYS A 28 -8.94 40.75 10.07
N GLU A 29 -8.61 40.13 11.20
CA GLU A 29 -7.24 39.68 11.49
C GLU A 29 -6.80 38.55 10.53
N VAL A 30 -7.71 37.64 10.16
CA VAL A 30 -7.44 36.60 9.16
C VAL A 30 -7.24 37.19 7.76
N MET A 31 -8.05 38.18 7.36
CA MET A 31 -7.89 38.85 6.06
C MET A 31 -6.59 39.65 5.98
N GLU A 32 -6.18 40.34 7.04
CA GLU A 32 -4.89 41.06 7.09
C GLU A 32 -3.69 40.09 7.04
N ARG A 33 -3.80 38.91 7.66
CA ARG A 33 -2.77 37.86 7.54
C ARG A 33 -2.72 37.28 6.13
N SER A 34 -3.86 37.08 5.48
CA SER A 34 -3.94 36.61 4.09
C SER A 34 -3.30 37.59 3.11
N ASN A 35 -3.61 38.89 3.23
CA ASN A 35 -3.02 39.92 2.37
C ASN A 35 -1.50 40.06 2.59
N ASN A 36 -1.02 39.93 3.83
CA ASN A 36 0.41 39.90 4.12
C ASN A 36 1.12 38.66 3.57
N LEU A 37 0.40 37.54 3.44
CA LEU A 37 0.91 36.31 2.82
C LEU A 37 0.99 36.46 1.30
N GLU A 38 -0.01 37.05 0.65
CA GLU A 38 0.03 37.37 -0.78
C GLU A 38 1.17 38.32 -1.12
N GLN A 39 1.35 39.40 -0.34
CA GLN A 39 2.45 40.35 -0.53
C GLN A 39 3.82 39.65 -0.41
N LYS A 40 4.00 38.75 0.57
CA LYS A 40 5.24 37.99 0.73
C LYS A 40 5.49 36.99 -0.40
N VAL A 41 4.42 36.44 -0.99
CA VAL A 41 4.51 35.56 -2.16
C VAL A 41 4.95 36.34 -3.39
N ASP A 42 4.45 37.56 -3.57
CA ASP A 42 4.85 38.44 -4.66
C ASP A 42 6.31 38.93 -4.50
N ASP A 43 6.72 39.33 -3.29
CA ASP A 43 8.12 39.70 -2.99
C ASP A 43 9.09 38.52 -3.22
N LEU A 44 8.64 37.29 -2.93
CA LEU A 44 9.40 36.06 -3.19
C LEU A 44 9.49 35.74 -4.68
N ALA A 45 8.41 35.97 -5.45
CA ALA A 45 8.40 35.77 -6.89
C ALA A 45 9.38 36.74 -7.58
N GLU A 46 9.40 38.00 -7.16
CA GLU A 46 10.34 39.01 -7.65
C GLU A 46 11.79 38.68 -7.26
N GLY A 47 12.02 38.17 -6.04
CA GLY A 47 13.32 37.65 -5.62
C GLY A 47 13.84 36.48 -6.48
N TYR A 48 12.95 35.58 -6.90
CA TYR A 48 13.28 34.46 -7.76
C TYR A 48 13.55 34.88 -9.22
N GLU A 49 12.81 35.84 -9.76
CA GLU A 49 13.09 36.39 -11.10
C GLU A 49 14.45 37.09 -11.16
N ASN A 50 14.79 37.86 -10.12
CA ASN A 50 16.10 38.48 -9.99
C ASN A 50 17.23 37.44 -9.86
N LEU A 51 16.98 36.33 -9.16
CA LEU A 51 17.94 35.24 -9.03
C LEU A 51 18.12 34.50 -10.38
N ALA A 52 17.02 34.20 -11.09
CA ALA A 52 17.06 33.53 -12.40
C ALA A 52 17.79 34.37 -13.47
N GLN A 53 17.66 35.69 -13.44
CA GLN A 53 18.43 36.60 -14.30
C GLN A 53 19.93 36.58 -13.98
N SER A 54 20.33 36.40 -12.71
CA SER A 54 21.74 36.35 -12.33
C SER A 54 22.46 35.06 -12.76
N PHE A 55 21.72 33.98 -13.04
CA PHE A 55 22.24 32.71 -13.58
C PHE A 55 22.14 32.56 -15.11
N GLY A 56 21.70 33.60 -15.84
CA GLY A 56 21.66 33.58 -17.32
C GLY A 56 20.64 32.61 -17.94
N MET A 57 19.69 32.09 -17.15
CA MET A 57 18.67 31.13 -17.62
C MET A 57 17.41 31.86 -18.11
N GLY A 58 17.45 32.39 -19.33
CA GLY A 58 16.25 32.91 -20.00
C GLY A 58 15.36 31.77 -20.47
N GLY A 59 14.31 31.42 -19.72
CA GLY A 59 13.31 30.45 -20.19
C GLY A 59 12.35 29.81 -19.20
N PHE A 60 12.36 30.17 -17.90
CA PHE A 60 11.42 29.59 -16.94
C PHE A 60 10.10 30.38 -16.90
N LYS A 61 9.00 29.80 -17.38
CA LYS A 61 7.64 30.30 -17.10
C LYS A 61 7.15 29.64 -15.82
N VAL A 62 6.93 30.43 -14.78
CA VAL A 62 6.32 29.97 -13.52
C VAL A 62 4.86 29.63 -13.78
N THR A 63 4.50 28.34 -13.74
CA THR A 63 3.10 27.93 -13.53
C THR A 63 2.80 28.02 -12.03
N ARG A 64 1.84 28.87 -11.66
CA ARG A 64 1.27 28.91 -10.30
C ARG A 64 0.61 27.56 -10.01
N THR A 65 1.33 26.65 -9.35
CA THR A 65 0.73 25.56 -8.58
C THR A 65 0.87 25.90 -7.11
N ALA A 66 -0.22 26.39 -6.51
CA ALA A 66 -0.35 26.45 -5.07
C ALA A 66 -0.37 25.01 -4.54
N SER A 67 0.75 24.55 -3.97
CA SER A 67 0.81 23.29 -3.26
C SER A 67 0.17 23.47 -1.88
N TYR A 68 -0.88 22.71 -1.60
CA TYR A 68 -1.56 22.64 -0.29
C TYR A 68 -0.77 21.83 0.77
N SER A 69 0.52 21.54 0.54
CA SER A 69 1.30 20.64 1.39
C SER A 69 1.86 21.26 2.68
N CYS A 70 1.46 22.47 3.08
CA CYS A 70 1.99 23.14 4.27
C CYS A 70 0.93 23.68 5.25
N LEU A 71 -0.34 23.32 5.09
CA LEU A 71 -1.38 23.56 6.11
C LEU A 71 -2.28 22.33 6.18
N ASN A 72 -2.09 21.48 7.20
CA ASN A 72 -3.17 20.66 7.76
C ASN A 72 -2.72 19.95 9.05
N GLU A 73 -3.07 20.54 10.19
CA GLU A 73 -3.44 19.79 11.40
C GLU A 73 -4.55 20.45 12.24
N GLU A 74 -5.11 21.62 11.88
CA GLU A 74 -6.15 22.27 12.71
C GLU A 74 -7.36 22.93 11.98
N ALA A 75 -7.54 22.84 10.66
CA ALA A 75 -8.55 23.66 9.96
C ALA A 75 -9.60 22.92 9.08
N LEU A 76 -9.89 21.65 9.32
CA LEU A 76 -10.95 20.90 8.60
C LEU A 76 -12.11 20.45 9.50
N THR A 77 -12.55 21.32 10.42
CA THR A 77 -13.77 21.09 11.21
C THR A 77 -14.61 22.35 11.31
N GLN A 78 -15.21 22.82 10.22
CA GLN A 78 -16.47 23.59 10.28
C GLN A 78 -17.35 23.28 9.05
N PRO A 79 -18.65 22.99 9.24
CA PRO A 79 -19.58 22.84 8.13
C PRO A 79 -19.84 24.21 7.46
N ALA A 80 -19.90 24.22 6.12
CA ALA A 80 -20.28 25.42 5.37
C ALA A 80 -21.71 25.86 5.75
N PRO A 81 -21.97 27.17 5.94
CA PRO A 81 -23.31 27.66 6.20
C PRO A 81 -24.18 27.57 4.94
N ALA A 82 -25.41 27.10 5.13
CA ALA A 82 -26.44 27.06 4.10
C ALA A 82 -26.77 28.49 3.62
N VAL A 83 -26.57 28.76 2.33
CA VAL A 83 -27.10 29.96 1.68
C VAL A 83 -28.49 29.60 1.16
N ILE A 84 -29.49 30.18 1.81
CA ILE A 84 -30.87 30.29 1.32
C ILE A 84 -30.87 31.51 0.41
N GLU A 85 -30.95 31.31 -0.91
CA GLU A 85 -31.32 32.39 -1.84
C GLU A 85 -32.79 32.27 -2.22
N THR A 86 -33.47 33.39 -1.98
CA THR A 86 -34.89 33.65 -2.22
C THR A 86 -35.18 33.75 -3.71
N ALA A 87 -36.35 33.25 -4.09
CA ALA A 87 -36.96 33.41 -5.40
C ALA A 87 -37.25 34.89 -5.71
N ASP A 88 -37.05 35.28 -6.98
CA ASP A 88 -37.87 36.27 -7.68
C ASP A 88 -37.99 35.86 -9.16
N GLU A 89 -39.19 36.09 -9.69
CA GLU A 89 -39.76 35.59 -10.94
C GLU A 89 -39.35 36.43 -12.19
N ASP A 90 -39.77 35.93 -13.36
CA ASP A 90 -39.83 36.56 -14.70
C ASP A 90 -38.66 36.35 -15.68
N GLU A 91 -38.73 35.29 -16.49
CA GLU A 91 -38.78 35.35 -17.98
C GLU A 91 -39.09 33.95 -18.60
N PRO A 92 -39.83 33.87 -19.74
CA PRO A 92 -40.42 32.62 -20.22
C PRO A 92 -39.46 31.76 -21.06
N ALA A 93 -39.55 30.44 -20.89
CA ALA A 93 -38.81 29.44 -21.65
C ALA A 93 -39.27 29.34 -23.12
N PRO A 94 -38.36 29.14 -24.10
CA PRO A 94 -38.76 28.84 -25.48
C PRO A 94 -39.17 27.37 -25.64
N GLU A 95 -40.22 27.13 -26.41
CA GLU A 95 -40.75 25.80 -26.73
C GLU A 95 -39.78 24.95 -27.58
N PRO A 96 -39.81 23.60 -27.45
CA PRO A 96 -38.92 22.71 -28.19
C PRO A 96 -39.39 22.53 -29.64
N SER A 97 -38.48 22.72 -30.60
CA SER A 97 -38.71 22.41 -32.02
C SER A 97 -38.44 20.92 -32.29
N ASP A 98 -39.46 20.24 -32.84
CA ASP A 98 -39.36 18.91 -33.42
C ASP A 98 -38.34 18.86 -34.56
N THR A 99 -37.19 18.23 -34.34
CA THR A 99 -36.34 17.74 -35.43
C THR A 99 -35.78 16.37 -35.08
N VAL A 100 -36.42 15.34 -35.64
CA VAL A 100 -35.97 13.94 -35.53
C VAL A 100 -34.71 13.77 -36.38
N VAL A 101 -33.56 13.62 -35.72
CA VAL A 101 -32.34 13.08 -36.36
C VAL A 101 -32.28 11.59 -36.05
N GLN A 102 -32.55 10.75 -37.05
CA GLN A 102 -32.36 9.30 -36.96
C GLN A 102 -30.86 8.98 -36.91
N ILE A 103 -30.40 8.41 -35.79
CA ILE A 103 -29.08 7.78 -35.66
C ILE A 103 -29.25 6.29 -36.01
N PRO A 104 -28.47 5.72 -36.94
CA PRO A 104 -28.59 4.32 -37.31
C PRO A 104 -28.12 3.42 -36.15
N ALA A 105 -28.90 2.38 -35.86
CA ALA A 105 -28.60 1.39 -34.82
C ALA A 105 -27.28 0.64 -35.11
N ALA A 106 -26.37 0.66 -34.14
CA ALA A 106 -25.18 -0.19 -34.14
C ALA A 106 -25.55 -1.66 -33.86
N PRO A 107 -24.92 -2.65 -34.51
CA PRO A 107 -25.19 -4.07 -34.28
C PRO A 107 -24.60 -4.53 -32.93
N PRO A 108 -25.06 -5.67 -32.38
CA PRO A 108 -25.02 -5.95 -30.94
C PRO A 108 -23.63 -6.27 -30.40
N SER A 109 -23.42 -5.81 -29.16
CA SER A 109 -22.22 -5.89 -28.32
C SER A 109 -21.79 -7.30 -27.92
N GLU A 110 -22.40 -8.36 -28.44
CA GLU A 110 -22.12 -9.74 -28.03
C GLU A 110 -20.69 -10.17 -28.37
N ALA A 111 -20.15 -9.77 -29.53
CA ALA A 111 -18.79 -10.13 -29.92
C ALA A 111 -17.71 -9.40 -29.09
N LEU A 112 -18.01 -8.20 -28.58
CA LEU A 112 -17.11 -7.45 -27.71
C LEU A 112 -17.21 -7.95 -26.27
N SER A 113 -18.43 -8.21 -25.78
CA SER A 113 -18.68 -8.83 -24.48
C SER A 113 -18.10 -10.24 -24.42
N GLN A 114 -18.18 -11.04 -25.48
CA GLN A 114 -17.53 -12.35 -25.55
C GLN A 114 -16.01 -12.25 -25.66
N LYS A 115 -15.46 -11.23 -26.32
CA LYS A 115 -14.00 -10.98 -26.34
C LYS A 115 -13.48 -10.50 -24.99
N ILE A 116 -14.23 -9.67 -24.28
CA ILE A 116 -13.91 -9.22 -22.92
C ILE A 116 -14.06 -10.39 -21.95
N ALA A 117 -15.14 -11.16 -22.02
CA ALA A 117 -15.34 -12.36 -21.21
C ALA A 117 -14.29 -13.44 -21.50
N ALA A 118 -13.87 -13.62 -22.76
CA ALA A 118 -12.80 -14.53 -23.12
C ALA A 118 -11.41 -14.03 -22.71
N ALA A 119 -11.18 -12.72 -22.66
CA ALA A 119 -9.95 -12.13 -22.12
C ALA A 119 -9.90 -12.29 -20.59
N LEU A 120 -11.00 -12.00 -19.90
CA LEU A 120 -11.15 -12.18 -18.44
C LEU A 120 -11.11 -13.66 -18.04
N ALA A 121 -11.66 -14.56 -18.87
CA ALA A 121 -11.59 -16.01 -18.66
C ALA A 121 -10.20 -16.60 -18.96
N LYS A 122 -9.34 -15.86 -19.67
CA LYS A 122 -7.96 -16.27 -19.94
C LYS A 122 -7.05 -16.02 -18.73
N ASP A 123 -7.41 -15.03 -17.89
CA ASP A 123 -6.75 -14.75 -16.61
C ASP A 123 -7.25 -15.64 -15.46
N SER A 124 -8.32 -16.42 -15.65
CA SER A 124 -8.93 -17.29 -14.62
C SER A 124 -8.81 -18.78 -14.88
N LYS A 125 -7.95 -19.21 -15.82
CA LYS A 125 -7.59 -20.63 -15.91
C LYS A 125 -6.65 -20.98 -14.76
N VAL A 126 -7.16 -21.77 -13.82
CA VAL A 126 -6.36 -22.60 -12.92
C VAL A 126 -5.44 -23.45 -13.79
N VAL A 127 -4.17 -23.05 -13.87
CA VAL A 127 -3.11 -23.84 -14.46
C VAL A 127 -2.76 -24.87 -13.39
N GLU A 128 -3.00 -26.15 -13.68
CA GLU A 128 -2.49 -27.24 -12.84
C GLU A 128 -0.98 -27.06 -12.63
N GLU A 129 -0.57 -27.07 -11.36
CA GLU A 129 0.77 -26.77 -10.88
C GLU A 129 1.79 -27.78 -11.38
N GLU A 130 2.64 -27.36 -12.31
CA GLU A 130 4.01 -27.84 -12.37
C GLU A 130 4.94 -26.64 -12.11
N ALA A 131 5.94 -26.85 -11.25
CA ALA A 131 6.96 -25.85 -10.97
C ALA A 131 7.64 -25.43 -12.28
N PHE A 132 7.30 -24.24 -12.77
CA PHE A 132 7.79 -23.72 -14.03
C PHE A 132 9.23 -23.21 -13.87
N VAL A 133 10.20 -24.09 -14.09
CA VAL A 133 11.61 -23.72 -14.19
C VAL A 133 11.87 -23.16 -15.60
N LEU A 134 12.34 -21.92 -15.68
CA LEU A 134 12.68 -21.27 -16.94
C LEU A 134 13.85 -21.96 -17.65
N PRO A 135 13.87 -21.92 -19.00
CA PRO A 135 15.04 -22.38 -19.75
C PRO A 135 16.25 -21.47 -19.48
N PRO A 136 17.49 -21.99 -19.52
CA PRO A 136 18.70 -21.26 -19.11
C PRO A 136 18.88 -19.87 -19.73
N GLU A 137 18.49 -19.69 -20.99
CA GLU A 137 18.60 -18.43 -21.74
C GLU A 137 17.62 -17.33 -21.27
N GLU A 138 16.56 -17.69 -20.53
CA GLU A 138 15.61 -16.75 -19.94
C GLU A 138 15.91 -16.45 -18.46
N ARG A 139 16.88 -17.17 -17.87
CA ARG A 139 17.32 -16.94 -16.49
C ARG A 139 18.14 -15.65 -16.42
N MET A 140 18.08 -15.01 -15.26
CA MET A 140 18.70 -13.70 -15.03
C MET A 140 19.32 -13.67 -13.63
N ASN A 141 20.30 -12.79 -13.45
CA ASN A 141 20.84 -12.44 -12.15
C ASN A 141 19.99 -11.30 -11.56
N ILE A 142 19.30 -11.56 -10.45
CA ILE A 142 18.38 -10.62 -9.82
C ILE A 142 18.92 -10.24 -8.44
N VAL A 143 19.06 -8.94 -8.21
CA VAL A 143 19.52 -8.33 -6.96
C VAL A 143 18.37 -7.50 -6.39
N ILE A 144 17.69 -8.05 -5.38
CA ILE A 144 16.61 -7.37 -4.67
C ILE A 144 17.25 -6.53 -3.55
N VAL A 145 17.08 -5.22 -3.59
CA VAL A 145 17.66 -4.32 -2.59
C VAL A 145 16.53 -3.69 -1.78
N SER A 146 16.63 -3.77 -0.45
CA SER A 146 15.61 -3.27 0.47
C SER A 146 16.23 -2.94 1.82
N SER A 147 15.53 -2.12 2.61
CA SER A 147 15.83 -1.96 4.03
C SER A 147 15.34 -3.13 4.88
N GLU A 148 14.52 -4.03 4.35
CA GLU A 148 13.89 -5.13 5.09
C GLU A 148 13.85 -6.44 4.29
N VAL A 149 14.11 -7.57 4.95
CA VAL A 149 13.94 -8.92 4.40
C VAL A 149 13.49 -9.86 5.52
N ALA A 150 12.36 -10.56 5.33
CA ALA A 150 11.88 -11.56 6.29
C ALA A 150 12.73 -12.85 6.25
N PRO A 151 12.86 -13.60 7.36
CA PRO A 151 12.43 -13.28 8.72
C PRO A 151 13.44 -12.40 9.49
N PHE A 152 14.47 -11.90 8.82
CA PHE A 152 15.62 -11.27 9.46
C PHE A 152 15.33 -9.90 10.02
N SER A 153 14.65 -9.04 9.26
CA SER A 153 14.28 -7.68 9.66
C SER A 153 12.95 -7.30 9.04
N LYS A 154 11.96 -6.97 9.87
CA LYS A 154 10.58 -6.70 9.45
C LYS A 154 9.94 -5.61 10.31
N SER A 155 9.39 -4.60 9.66
CA SER A 155 8.53 -3.56 10.22
C SER A 155 7.14 -3.55 9.55
N GLY A 156 7.03 -4.04 8.32
CA GLY A 156 5.79 -4.13 7.57
C GLY A 156 5.81 -5.19 6.47
N GLY A 157 4.93 -5.06 5.47
CA GLY A 157 4.79 -6.04 4.39
C GLY A 157 5.95 -6.08 3.40
N LEU A 158 6.77 -5.01 3.33
CA LEU A 158 7.95 -4.94 2.45
C LEU A 158 8.92 -6.11 2.67
N ALA A 159 9.16 -6.48 3.93
CA ALA A 159 10.03 -7.60 4.30
C ALA A 159 9.58 -8.92 3.68
N ASP A 160 8.27 -9.15 3.69
CA ASP A 160 7.65 -10.37 3.14
C ASP A 160 7.73 -10.35 1.61
N VAL A 161 7.48 -9.20 0.98
CA VAL A 161 7.65 -9.05 -0.48
C VAL A 161 9.07 -9.43 -0.90
N CYS A 162 10.08 -8.85 -0.25
CA CYS A 162 11.49 -9.08 -0.63
C CYS A 162 11.94 -10.54 -0.47
N ASP A 163 11.48 -11.23 0.58
CA ASP A 163 11.78 -12.65 0.79
C ASP A 163 11.00 -13.54 -0.20
N LYS A 164 9.66 -13.43 -0.19
CA LYS A 164 8.80 -14.37 -0.90
C LYS A 164 8.88 -14.21 -2.42
N LEU A 165 8.94 -12.98 -2.92
CA LEU A 165 9.20 -12.74 -4.35
C LEU A 165 10.57 -13.29 -4.75
N GLY A 166 11.60 -13.13 -3.91
CA GLY A 166 12.92 -13.70 -4.13
C GLY A 166 12.90 -15.24 -4.21
N VAL A 167 12.13 -15.88 -3.33
CA VAL A 167 11.92 -17.34 -3.34
C VAL A 167 11.22 -17.79 -4.63
N SER A 168 10.13 -17.14 -5.04
CA SER A 168 9.41 -17.49 -6.26
C SER A 168 10.25 -17.27 -7.52
N LEU A 169 10.99 -16.16 -7.62
CA LEU A 169 11.93 -15.92 -8.72
C LEU A 169 13.04 -16.97 -8.76
N SER A 170 13.53 -17.40 -7.60
CA SER A 170 14.52 -18.46 -7.49
C SER A 170 13.97 -19.82 -7.95
N ARG A 171 12.72 -20.16 -7.60
CA ARG A 171 12.04 -21.39 -8.06
C ARG A 171 11.83 -21.39 -9.57
N MET A 172 11.65 -20.23 -10.20
CA MET A 172 11.65 -20.08 -11.65
C MET A 172 13.04 -20.29 -12.29
N GLY A 173 14.10 -20.50 -11.50
CA GLY A 173 15.47 -20.74 -11.97
C GLY A 173 16.34 -19.48 -12.05
N HIS A 174 15.85 -18.30 -11.65
CA HIS A 174 16.70 -17.12 -11.59
C HIS A 174 17.78 -17.25 -10.51
N ARG A 175 18.93 -16.61 -10.72
CA ARG A 175 19.95 -16.47 -9.69
C ARG A 175 19.62 -15.25 -8.85
N VAL A 176 19.23 -15.46 -7.59
CA VAL A 176 18.67 -14.39 -6.74
C VAL A 176 19.60 -14.04 -5.57
N MET A 177 19.80 -12.74 -5.36
CA MET A 177 20.44 -12.15 -4.20
C MET A 177 19.48 -11.14 -3.58
N THR A 178 19.35 -11.12 -2.25
CA THR A 178 18.75 -9.98 -1.54
C THR A 178 19.86 -9.21 -0.83
N VAL A 179 19.84 -7.88 -0.86
CA VAL A 179 20.77 -7.03 -0.12
C VAL A 179 20.00 -6.13 0.84
N ALA A 180 20.29 -6.26 2.13
CA ALA A 180 19.68 -5.46 3.20
C ALA A 180 20.69 -5.14 4.32
N PRO A 181 20.42 -4.18 5.22
CA PRO A 181 21.30 -3.94 6.35
C PRO A 181 21.33 -5.09 7.36
N LEU A 182 22.49 -5.30 7.99
CA LEU A 182 22.63 -6.17 9.16
C LEU A 182 22.32 -5.35 10.42
N TYR A 183 21.05 -5.27 10.80
CA TYR A 183 20.64 -4.47 11.96
C TYR A 183 20.98 -5.13 13.31
N TRP A 184 21.02 -6.46 13.34
CA TRP A 184 21.47 -7.27 14.47
C TRP A 184 22.11 -8.55 13.96
N ARG A 185 22.68 -9.35 14.87
CA ARG A 185 23.24 -10.65 14.48
C ARG A 185 22.10 -11.61 14.13
N TYR A 186 22.07 -12.03 12.88
CA TYR A 186 21.13 -13.02 12.38
C TYR A 186 21.72 -14.43 12.48
N ASP A 187 20.92 -15.38 12.98
CA ASP A 187 21.36 -16.75 13.15
C ASP A 187 21.67 -17.43 11.81
N GLY A 188 22.79 -18.13 11.76
CA GLY A 188 23.26 -18.85 10.56
C GLY A 188 23.74 -17.95 9.43
N CYS A 189 24.01 -16.67 9.68
CA CYS A 189 24.70 -15.80 8.73
C CYS A 189 26.21 -15.89 8.94
N GLU A 190 26.95 -15.98 7.83
CA GLU A 190 28.39 -16.13 7.80
C GLU A 190 29.05 -14.85 7.27
N ASN A 191 30.15 -14.43 7.87
CA ASN A 191 30.95 -13.31 7.34
C ASN A 191 31.66 -13.78 6.07
N THR A 192 31.50 -13.02 4.98
CA THR A 192 32.08 -13.36 3.68
C THR A 192 33.57 -13.01 3.58
N GLY A 193 34.12 -12.30 4.56
CA GLY A 193 35.46 -11.72 4.53
C GLY A 193 35.58 -10.49 3.62
N SER A 194 34.52 -10.13 2.90
CA SER A 194 34.52 -9.00 1.97
C SER A 194 34.25 -7.69 2.68
N VAL A 195 35.12 -6.72 2.44
CA VAL A 195 35.10 -5.40 3.07
C VAL A 195 35.19 -4.31 2.00
N LYS A 196 34.37 -3.27 2.13
CA LYS A 196 34.40 -2.06 1.30
C LYS A 196 34.44 -0.82 2.18
N GLU A 197 34.87 0.30 1.62
CA GLU A 197 34.91 1.59 2.31
C GLU A 197 34.34 2.67 1.40
N PHE A 198 33.43 3.48 1.93
CA PHE A 198 32.75 4.56 1.20
C PHE A 198 32.94 5.90 1.90
N GLY A 199 33.18 6.97 1.13
CA GLY A 199 33.24 8.34 1.65
C GLY A 199 31.86 8.99 1.61
N ILE A 200 31.20 9.12 2.77
CA ILE A 200 29.84 9.65 2.91
C ILE A 200 29.82 10.62 4.11
N THR A 201 29.19 11.78 3.95
CA THR A 201 29.12 12.87 4.96
C THR A 201 30.50 13.26 5.51
N GLY A 202 31.51 13.33 4.63
CA GLY A 202 32.90 13.63 5.01
C GLY A 202 33.61 12.56 5.85
N GLN A 203 33.01 11.38 6.02
CA GLN A 203 33.55 10.27 6.82
C GLN A 203 33.73 9.00 5.99
N LYS A 204 34.66 8.14 6.41
CA LYS A 204 34.87 6.82 5.82
C LYS A 204 34.01 5.79 6.53
N HIS A 205 33.10 5.16 5.79
CA HIS A 205 32.22 4.11 6.27
C HIS A 205 32.72 2.76 5.80
N ARG A 206 33.29 1.99 6.71
CA ARG A 206 33.70 0.59 6.46
C ARG A 206 32.47 -0.31 6.51
N VAL A 207 32.28 -1.11 5.48
CA VAL A 207 31.17 -2.05 5.32
C VAL A 207 31.73 -3.47 5.21
N GLU A 208 31.13 -4.40 5.96
CA GLU A 208 31.38 -5.83 5.82
C GLU A 208 30.14 -6.54 5.26
N TYR A 209 30.34 -7.58 4.45
CA TYR A 209 29.23 -8.38 3.93
C TYR A 209 29.09 -9.70 4.68
N TRP A 210 27.86 -9.99 5.09
CA TRP A 210 27.45 -11.27 5.65
C TRP A 210 26.50 -11.96 4.69
N ARG A 211 26.44 -13.28 4.74
CA ARG A 211 25.64 -14.08 3.80
C ARG A 211 24.94 -15.22 4.51
N LYS A 212 23.72 -15.54 4.05
CA LYS A 212 23.01 -16.78 4.34
C LYS A 212 22.37 -17.32 3.08
N TRP A 213 22.64 -18.58 2.78
CA TRP A 213 21.98 -19.29 1.68
C TRP A 213 20.68 -19.92 2.17
N ARG A 214 19.61 -19.73 1.40
CA ARG A 214 18.34 -20.41 1.58
C ARG A 214 18.02 -21.22 0.33
N GLU A 215 18.05 -22.54 0.45
CA GLU A 215 17.60 -23.44 -0.62
C GLU A 215 16.08 -23.28 -0.83
N THR A 216 15.65 -23.23 -2.09
CA THR A 216 14.25 -23.10 -2.51
C THR A 216 13.78 -24.29 -3.34
N ALA A 217 14.70 -24.96 -4.03
CA ALA A 217 14.47 -26.23 -4.73
C ALA A 217 15.75 -27.07 -4.73
N PRO A 218 15.67 -28.38 -4.42
CA PRO A 218 16.84 -29.26 -4.45
C PRO A 218 17.27 -29.55 -5.88
N ALA A 219 18.50 -30.02 -6.06
CA ALA A 219 18.99 -30.51 -7.34
C ALA A 219 18.17 -31.73 -7.80
N SER A 220 17.53 -31.62 -8.96
CA SER A 220 16.70 -32.66 -9.57
C SER A 220 16.83 -32.64 -11.11
N ALA A 221 16.23 -33.62 -11.79
CA ALA A 221 16.18 -33.59 -13.25
C ALA A 221 15.44 -32.36 -13.79
N GLU A 222 14.41 -31.90 -13.06
CA GLU A 222 13.59 -30.73 -13.39
C GLU A 222 14.39 -29.42 -13.24
N THR A 223 15.30 -29.34 -12.27
CA THR A 223 16.19 -28.18 -12.10
C THR A 223 17.44 -28.24 -12.97
N GLY A 224 17.60 -29.28 -13.80
CA GLY A 224 18.80 -29.49 -14.60
C GLY A 224 20.01 -29.96 -13.79
N GLY A 225 19.80 -30.51 -12.60
CA GLY A 225 20.85 -31.01 -11.71
C GLY A 225 21.44 -29.97 -10.76
N GLU A 226 20.84 -28.77 -10.67
CA GLU A 226 21.31 -27.68 -9.82
C GLU A 226 20.33 -27.39 -8.68
N ALA A 227 20.84 -27.06 -7.50
CA ALA A 227 19.99 -26.56 -6.42
C ALA A 227 19.73 -25.07 -6.62
N PHE A 228 18.48 -24.65 -6.47
CA PHE A 228 18.10 -23.24 -6.50
C PHE A 228 17.92 -22.70 -5.09
N GLY A 229 18.16 -21.40 -4.95
CA GLY A 229 18.00 -20.71 -3.70
C GLY A 229 18.26 -19.22 -3.78
N VAL A 230 18.09 -18.58 -2.64
CA VAL A 230 18.29 -17.14 -2.46
C VAL A 230 19.56 -16.90 -1.64
N ASN A 231 20.42 -16.02 -2.13
CA ASN A 231 21.56 -15.51 -1.37
C ASN A 231 21.13 -14.27 -0.59
N HIS A 232 20.82 -14.42 0.69
CA HIS A 232 20.57 -13.27 1.56
C HIS A 232 21.91 -12.66 1.98
N VAL A 233 22.19 -11.47 1.47
CA VAL A 233 23.39 -10.68 1.75
C VAL A 233 23.04 -9.52 2.68
N PHE A 234 23.79 -9.40 3.77
CA PHE A 234 23.59 -8.37 4.76
C PHE A 234 24.78 -7.42 4.85
N VAL A 235 24.50 -6.13 4.85
CA VAL A 235 25.47 -5.04 4.92
C VAL A 235 25.67 -4.66 6.38
N GLN A 236 26.81 -5.05 6.95
CA GLN A 236 27.19 -4.66 8.30
C GLN A 236 27.94 -3.32 8.27
N ASN A 237 27.46 -2.40 9.10
CA ASN A 237 28.11 -1.15 9.45
C ASN A 237 27.57 -0.69 10.80
N GLY A 238 28.41 -0.05 11.63
CA GLY A 238 28.01 0.40 12.97
C GLY A 238 26.80 1.35 12.98
N CYS A 239 26.47 2.01 11.86
CA CYS A 239 25.29 2.86 11.77
C CYS A 239 23.96 2.08 11.86
N TYR A 240 23.93 0.77 11.67
CA TYR A 240 22.71 -0.04 11.77
C TYR A 240 22.49 -0.69 13.14
N GLU A 241 23.53 -0.75 13.99
CA GLU A 241 23.53 -1.46 15.27
C GLU A 241 22.81 -0.65 16.38
N ARG A 242 21.51 -0.41 16.21
CA ARG A 242 20.68 0.40 17.11
C ARG A 242 19.23 -0.06 17.16
N HIS A 243 18.48 0.44 18.13
CA HIS A 243 17.06 0.15 18.24
C HIS A 243 16.25 0.87 17.15
N GLY A 244 15.37 0.13 16.47
CA GLY A 244 14.48 0.64 15.44
C GLY A 244 15.17 0.85 14.08
N MET A 245 14.43 0.61 13.01
CA MET A 245 14.96 0.59 11.64
C MET A 245 14.92 1.96 10.95
N TYR A 246 14.01 2.84 11.35
CA TYR A 246 13.70 4.13 10.71
C TYR A 246 13.49 5.24 11.74
N GLY A 247 13.40 6.48 11.26
CA GLY A 247 13.08 7.65 12.07
C GLY A 247 14.30 8.24 12.77
N HIS A 248 15.50 7.94 12.27
CA HIS A 248 16.74 8.47 12.83
C HIS A 248 17.20 9.68 12.03
N ASN A 249 17.78 10.67 12.71
CA ASN A 249 18.25 11.91 12.07
C ASN A 249 19.32 11.68 10.99
N ASP A 250 20.00 10.54 11.04
CA ASP A 250 21.04 10.12 10.09
C ASP A 250 20.54 9.11 9.04
N ASP A 251 19.21 8.92 8.89
CA ASP A 251 18.62 7.98 7.92
C ASP A 251 19.13 8.23 6.49
N LEU A 252 19.26 9.49 6.06
CA LEU A 252 19.83 9.81 4.74
C LEU A 252 21.23 9.20 4.55
N MET A 253 22.11 9.34 5.55
CA MET A 253 23.46 8.78 5.51
C MET A 253 23.42 7.25 5.51
N ARG A 254 22.62 6.65 6.42
CA ARG A 254 22.51 5.19 6.57
C ARG A 254 22.07 4.53 5.27
N PHE A 255 21.04 5.07 4.64
CA PHE A 255 20.50 4.52 3.40
C PHE A 255 21.34 4.86 2.16
N THR A 256 22.18 5.91 2.25
CA THR A 256 23.25 6.13 1.28
C THR A 256 24.33 5.05 1.39
N VAL A 257 24.77 4.68 2.60
CA VAL A 257 25.71 3.57 2.81
C VAL A 257 25.15 2.26 2.23
N LEU A 258 23.87 1.95 2.48
CA LEU A 258 23.20 0.78 1.91
C LEU A 258 23.22 0.82 0.38
N SER A 259 22.87 1.95 -0.23
CA SER A 259 22.77 2.08 -1.69
C SER A 259 24.12 1.86 -2.39
N TRP A 260 25.21 2.38 -1.82
CA TRP A 260 26.57 2.12 -2.30
C TRP A 260 26.99 0.66 -2.10
N ALA A 261 26.73 0.10 -0.91
CA ALA A 261 27.07 -1.29 -0.62
C ALA A 261 26.30 -2.28 -1.52
N ALA A 262 25.04 -1.98 -1.85
CA ALA A 262 24.23 -2.81 -2.73
C ALA A 262 24.80 -2.91 -4.16
N LEU A 263 25.42 -1.85 -4.67
CA LEU A 263 26.09 -1.86 -5.97
C LEU A 263 27.47 -2.53 -5.94
N GLU A 264 28.10 -2.69 -4.78
CA GLU A 264 29.35 -3.45 -4.65
C GLU A 264 29.12 -4.94 -4.38
N ALA A 265 27.99 -5.31 -3.77
CA ALA A 265 27.69 -6.69 -3.40
C ALA A 265 27.80 -7.70 -4.57
N PRO A 266 27.29 -7.41 -5.80
CA PRO A 266 27.39 -8.32 -6.94
C PRO A 266 28.82 -8.65 -7.38
N PHE A 267 29.79 -7.79 -7.05
CA PHE A 267 31.21 -8.02 -7.33
C PHE A 267 31.99 -8.59 -6.15
N SER A 268 31.47 -8.43 -4.93
CA SER A 268 32.22 -8.66 -3.71
C SER A 268 31.86 -9.98 -3.05
N VAL A 269 30.61 -10.43 -3.16
CA VAL A 269 30.13 -11.59 -2.42
C VAL A 269 30.14 -12.84 -3.29
N ASP A 270 30.98 -13.81 -2.93
CA ASP A 270 30.92 -15.15 -3.52
C ASP A 270 29.60 -15.83 -3.14
N CYS A 271 28.81 -16.14 -4.16
CA CYS A 271 27.52 -16.78 -4.07
C CYS A 271 27.57 -18.15 -4.75
N ASN A 272 28.14 -19.13 -4.05
CA ASN A 272 28.30 -20.54 -4.47
C ASN A 272 29.35 -20.74 -5.58
N GLY A 273 30.56 -20.20 -5.37
CA GLY A 273 31.73 -20.38 -6.24
C GLY A 273 31.89 -19.32 -7.32
N SER A 274 31.03 -18.31 -7.37
CA SER A 274 31.16 -17.17 -8.28
C SER A 274 30.43 -15.93 -7.76
N VAL A 275 30.86 -14.77 -8.23
CA VAL A 275 30.16 -13.48 -8.03
C VAL A 275 29.06 -13.29 -9.08
N PHE A 276 28.15 -12.33 -8.88
CA PHE A 276 27.07 -12.02 -9.83
C PHE A 276 27.57 -11.24 -11.05
N GLY A 277 28.55 -10.35 -10.85
CA GLY A 277 29.08 -9.48 -11.91
C GLY A 277 28.21 -8.27 -12.19
N ASP A 278 28.37 -7.68 -13.38
CA ASP A 278 27.76 -6.42 -13.78
C ASP A 278 26.49 -6.55 -14.63
N ASP A 279 26.17 -7.75 -15.12
CA ASP A 279 24.94 -8.01 -15.85
C ASP A 279 23.82 -8.50 -14.91
N CYS A 280 23.21 -7.54 -14.22
CA CYS A 280 22.19 -7.79 -13.19
C CYS A 280 20.89 -7.01 -13.45
N ILE A 281 19.80 -7.53 -12.92
CA ILE A 281 18.56 -6.80 -12.67
C ILE A 281 18.56 -6.38 -11.20
N PHE A 282 18.52 -5.08 -10.93
CA PHE A 282 18.33 -4.54 -9.60
C PHE A 282 16.85 -4.23 -9.40
N LEU A 283 16.20 -4.95 -8.50
CA LEU A 283 14.86 -4.62 -8.01
C LEU A 283 15.02 -3.83 -6.71
N VAL A 284 14.81 -2.53 -6.78
CA VAL A 284 15.09 -1.58 -5.69
C VAL A 284 13.78 -1.10 -5.09
N ASN A 285 13.60 -1.33 -3.79
CA ASN A 285 12.30 -1.21 -3.13
C ASN A 285 12.26 0.02 -2.21
N ASP A 286 11.33 0.94 -2.51
CA ASP A 286 11.07 2.16 -1.75
C ASP A 286 12.24 3.16 -1.60
N TRP A 287 11.98 4.24 -0.87
CA TRP A 287 12.83 5.42 -0.75
C TRP A 287 14.22 5.12 -0.15
N MET A 288 14.33 4.09 0.69
CA MET A 288 15.58 3.72 1.37
C MET A 288 16.69 3.34 0.40
N VAL A 289 16.35 2.91 -0.81
CA VAL A 289 17.32 2.55 -1.85
C VAL A 289 17.08 3.30 -3.16
N GLY A 290 16.36 4.42 -3.09
CA GLY A 290 16.12 5.32 -4.22
C GLY A 290 17.39 5.93 -4.82
N LEU A 291 18.52 5.89 -4.10
CA LEU A 291 19.82 6.33 -4.59
C LEU A 291 20.54 5.28 -5.47
N VAL A 292 20.16 4.01 -5.41
CA VAL A 292 20.79 2.95 -6.22
C VAL A 292 20.80 3.27 -7.73
N PRO A 293 19.66 3.61 -8.38
CA PRO A 293 19.67 3.96 -9.80
C PRO A 293 20.49 5.22 -10.08
N LEU A 294 20.49 6.21 -9.17
CA LEU A 294 21.29 7.41 -9.30
C LEU A 294 22.78 7.09 -9.29
N ILE A 295 23.25 6.35 -8.30
CA ILE A 295 24.67 5.98 -8.15
C ILE A 295 25.11 5.10 -9.34
N MET A 296 24.28 4.15 -9.77
CA MET A 296 24.60 3.30 -10.92
C MET A 296 24.87 4.14 -12.18
N VAL A 297 23.98 5.10 -12.47
CA VAL A 297 24.07 5.94 -13.67
C VAL A 297 25.18 6.98 -13.55
N SER A 298 25.26 7.69 -12.43
CA SER A 298 26.20 8.80 -12.24
C SER A 298 27.63 8.36 -11.96
N HIS A 299 27.83 7.18 -11.35
CA HIS A 299 29.13 6.68 -10.92
C HIS A 299 29.61 5.42 -11.66
N TYR A 300 28.82 4.36 -11.74
CA TYR A 300 29.33 3.09 -12.27
C TYR A 300 29.38 3.07 -13.80
N ARG A 301 28.32 3.55 -14.47
CA ARG A 301 28.25 3.54 -15.94
C ARG A 301 29.33 4.41 -16.61
N ARG A 302 29.75 5.52 -15.99
CA ARG A 302 30.88 6.34 -16.47
C ARG A 302 32.22 5.60 -16.47
N TYR A 303 32.36 4.56 -15.67
CA TYR A 303 33.57 3.72 -15.61
C TYR A 303 33.42 2.40 -16.37
N GLY A 304 32.36 2.25 -17.18
CA GLY A 304 32.12 1.05 -17.97
C GLY A 304 31.56 -0.13 -17.17
N CYS A 305 31.14 0.08 -15.92
CA CYS A 305 30.46 -0.93 -15.10
C CYS A 305 28.95 -0.81 -15.26
N TYR A 306 28.21 -1.93 -15.09
CA TYR A 306 26.74 -1.95 -15.11
C TYR A 306 26.11 -1.40 -16.42
N MET A 307 26.82 -1.54 -17.54
CA MET A 307 26.35 -1.07 -18.85
C MET A 307 25.12 -1.85 -19.33
N ASN A 308 25.06 -3.15 -19.00
CA ASN A 308 23.94 -4.04 -19.33
C ASN A 308 22.97 -4.28 -18.16
N ALA A 309 23.30 -3.82 -16.96
CA ALA A 309 22.38 -3.90 -15.83
C ALA A 309 21.15 -3.03 -16.04
N ARG A 310 20.05 -3.41 -15.40
CA ARG A 310 18.82 -2.62 -15.34
C ARG A 310 18.37 -2.39 -13.92
N THR A 311 17.74 -1.26 -13.67
CA THR A 311 17.09 -0.93 -12.40
C THR A 311 15.58 -0.88 -12.57
N ILE A 312 14.86 -1.61 -11.72
CA ILE A 312 13.42 -1.58 -11.60
C ILE A 312 13.10 -1.06 -10.20
N PHE A 313 12.39 0.06 -10.12
CA PHE A 313 12.05 0.71 -8.87
C PHE A 313 10.63 0.39 -8.44
N ASP A 314 10.48 -0.30 -7.31
CA ASP A 314 9.19 -0.73 -6.79
C ASP A 314 8.72 0.15 -5.63
N ILE A 315 7.55 0.77 -5.82
CA ILE A 315 6.91 1.68 -4.88
C ILE A 315 5.85 0.90 -4.10
N HIS A 316 6.09 0.64 -2.83
CA HIS A 316 5.13 -0.06 -1.96
C HIS A 316 4.18 0.91 -1.28
N ASN A 317 4.62 2.16 -1.06
CA ASN A 317 3.78 3.19 -0.45
C ASN A 317 4.27 4.60 -0.77
N MET A 318 3.50 5.34 -1.59
CA MET A 318 3.79 6.72 -1.97
C MET A 318 3.75 7.71 -0.79
N GLY A 319 3.07 7.36 0.31
CA GLY A 319 3.02 8.18 1.52
C GLY A 319 4.37 8.35 2.22
N TYR A 320 5.37 7.51 1.92
CA TYR A 320 6.72 7.59 2.48
C TYR A 320 7.75 7.90 1.38
N CYS A 321 8.01 9.19 1.14
CA CYS A 321 8.87 9.64 0.04
C CYS A 321 10.38 9.75 0.37
N GLY A 322 10.78 9.54 1.63
CA GLY A 322 12.16 9.77 2.08
C GLY A 322 12.57 11.24 1.95
N ASN A 323 11.88 12.10 2.70
CA ASN A 323 12.02 13.56 2.65
C ASN A 323 13.18 14.03 3.55
N PHE A 324 14.15 14.75 2.98
CA PHE A 324 15.32 15.25 3.70
C PHE A 324 15.65 16.69 3.34
N GLY A 325 16.32 17.41 4.24
CA GLY A 325 16.91 18.71 3.91
C GLY A 325 17.91 18.59 2.77
N VAL A 326 18.05 19.67 1.98
CA VAL A 326 19.03 19.72 0.89
C VAL A 326 20.44 19.61 1.48
N CYS A 327 21.25 18.71 0.93
CA CYS A 327 22.66 18.51 1.29
C CYS A 327 23.57 18.75 0.08
N ASP A 328 24.90 18.75 0.31
CA ASP A 328 25.86 18.74 -0.78
C ASP A 328 25.91 17.32 -1.40
N PRO A 329 25.94 17.16 -2.74
CA PRO A 329 26.10 15.85 -3.36
C PRO A 329 27.32 15.05 -2.83
N GLN A 330 28.40 15.72 -2.44
CA GLN A 330 29.58 15.08 -1.84
C GLN A 330 29.26 14.38 -0.52
N ASP A 331 28.27 14.88 0.24
CA ASP A 331 27.81 14.21 1.45
C ASP A 331 27.18 12.86 1.15
N LEU A 332 26.69 12.63 -0.06
CA LEU A 332 26.15 11.34 -0.51
C LEU A 332 27.18 10.48 -1.24
N GLY A 333 28.45 10.89 -1.26
CA GLY A 333 29.51 10.23 -2.01
C GLY A 333 29.44 10.47 -3.52
N LEU A 334 28.74 11.52 -3.97
CA LEU A 334 28.56 11.87 -5.39
C LEU A 334 29.46 13.08 -5.76
N PRO A 335 30.76 12.89 -6.05
CA PRO A 335 31.71 13.99 -6.19
C PRO A 335 31.41 14.95 -7.35
N ASN A 336 30.72 14.48 -8.39
CA ASN A 336 30.37 15.30 -9.55
C ASN A 336 29.00 15.97 -9.43
N GLY A 337 28.14 15.53 -8.50
CA GLY A 337 26.75 15.99 -8.42
C GLY A 337 25.85 15.64 -9.61
N ASP A 338 26.32 14.81 -10.55
CA ASP A 338 25.55 14.41 -11.73
C ASP A 338 24.20 13.77 -11.33
N PHE A 339 23.11 14.23 -11.94
CA PHE A 339 21.72 13.81 -11.69
C PHE A 339 21.18 14.10 -10.28
N PHE A 340 21.91 14.83 -9.43
CA PHE A 340 21.44 15.17 -8.08
C PHE A 340 20.16 16.04 -8.09
N ASP A 341 19.95 16.83 -9.15
CA ASP A 341 18.72 17.61 -9.37
C ASP A 341 17.46 16.72 -9.42
N LYS A 342 17.60 15.44 -9.80
CA LYS A 342 16.49 14.47 -9.83
C LYS A 342 15.97 14.10 -8.45
N LEU A 343 16.72 14.38 -7.39
CA LEU A 343 16.25 14.20 -6.02
C LEU A 343 15.43 15.41 -5.51
N PHE A 344 15.61 16.59 -6.10
CA PHE A 344 15.05 17.83 -5.59
C PHE A 344 13.54 17.96 -5.90
N HIS A 345 12.78 18.34 -4.88
CA HIS A 345 11.35 18.61 -4.96
C HIS A 345 10.93 19.44 -3.74
N ASP A 346 10.13 20.50 -3.91
CA ASP A 346 9.63 21.34 -2.81
C ASP A 346 10.69 21.82 -1.80
N ARG A 347 11.86 22.28 -2.28
CA ARG A 347 12.98 22.76 -1.44
C ARG A 347 13.59 21.70 -0.50
N GLN A 348 13.37 20.43 -0.80
CA GLN A 348 13.90 19.29 -0.09
C GLN A 348 14.36 18.22 -1.09
N ILE A 349 15.01 17.19 -0.57
CA ILE A 349 15.37 15.98 -1.29
C ILE A 349 14.31 14.91 -1.00
N LYS A 350 13.80 14.26 -2.05
CA LYS A 350 12.94 13.09 -1.96
C LYS A 350 13.64 11.90 -2.60
N LEU A 351 14.11 10.93 -1.82
CA LEU A 351 14.84 9.78 -2.37
C LEU A 351 13.97 8.91 -3.28
N LEU A 352 12.67 8.80 -2.97
CA LEU A 352 11.70 8.08 -3.82
C LEU A 352 11.65 8.67 -5.24
N LYS A 353 11.75 10.00 -5.39
CA LYS A 353 11.77 10.69 -6.68
C LYS A 353 12.97 10.29 -7.53
N GLY A 354 14.15 10.15 -6.91
CA GLY A 354 15.35 9.64 -7.59
C GLY A 354 15.13 8.25 -8.17
N GLY A 355 14.51 7.37 -7.39
CA GLY A 355 14.12 6.03 -7.82
C GLY A 355 13.21 6.05 -9.06
N ILE A 356 12.16 6.88 -9.03
CA ILE A 356 11.19 7.04 -10.11
C ILE A 356 11.84 7.61 -11.38
N GLU A 357 12.62 8.68 -11.24
CA GLU A 357 13.12 9.44 -12.39
C GLU A 357 14.29 8.75 -13.10
N LEU A 358 15.09 7.95 -12.38
CA LEU A 358 16.36 7.43 -12.90
C LEU A 358 16.34 5.93 -13.22
N SER A 359 15.33 5.18 -12.77
CA SER A 359 15.26 3.74 -13.04
C SER A 359 14.87 3.43 -14.48
N ASP A 360 15.17 2.22 -14.96
CA ASP A 360 14.78 1.77 -16.30
C ASP A 360 13.27 1.49 -16.37
N ARG A 361 12.72 0.86 -15.33
CA ARG A 361 11.28 0.65 -15.12
C ARG A 361 10.88 1.07 -13.71
N VAL A 362 9.60 1.41 -13.56
CA VAL A 362 8.98 1.67 -12.26
C VAL A 362 7.82 0.70 -12.09
N VAL A 363 7.68 0.12 -10.91
CA VAL A 363 6.59 -0.77 -10.54
C VAL A 363 5.94 -0.23 -9.27
N THR A 364 4.67 -0.54 -9.10
CA THR A 364 4.00 -0.39 -7.81
C THR A 364 3.10 -1.59 -7.55
N VAL A 365 2.67 -1.72 -6.30
CA VAL A 365 2.10 -2.96 -5.75
C VAL A 365 0.66 -3.30 -6.17
N SER A 366 0.07 -2.55 -7.12
CA SER A 366 -1.17 -2.96 -7.81
C SER A 366 -1.47 -2.10 -9.06
N PRO A 367 -2.19 -2.64 -10.08
CA PRO A 367 -2.63 -1.90 -11.26
C PRO A 367 -3.48 -0.66 -10.99
N SER A 368 -4.44 -0.73 -10.06
CA SER A 368 -5.28 0.41 -9.70
C SER A 368 -4.49 1.45 -8.90
N TYR A 369 -3.59 1.02 -8.00
CA TYR A 369 -2.74 1.96 -7.28
C TYR A 369 -1.77 2.69 -8.20
N ARG A 370 -1.28 2.02 -9.26
CA ARG A 370 -0.53 2.67 -10.34
C ARG A 370 -1.27 3.87 -10.91
N ASP A 371 -2.58 3.75 -11.13
CA ASP A 371 -3.39 4.85 -11.68
C ASP A 371 -3.64 5.93 -10.61
N GLU A 372 -3.79 5.53 -9.34
CA GLU A 372 -3.97 6.46 -8.21
C GLU A 372 -2.74 7.32 -7.93
N ILE A 373 -1.52 6.78 -8.02
CA ILE A 373 -0.29 7.57 -7.80
C ILE A 373 -0.04 8.61 -8.90
N LEU A 374 -0.80 8.55 -10.00
CA LEU A 374 -0.81 9.58 -11.03
C LEU A 374 -1.72 10.76 -10.68
N THR A 375 -2.54 10.69 -9.63
CA THR A 375 -3.40 11.81 -9.21
C THR A 375 -2.71 12.65 -8.13
N PRO A 376 -3.08 13.93 -7.95
CA PRO A 376 -2.55 14.74 -6.85
C PRO A 376 -2.79 14.12 -5.47
N GLU A 377 -3.92 13.45 -5.27
CA GLU A 377 -4.33 12.84 -4.01
C GLU A 377 -3.51 11.58 -3.70
N GLY A 378 -3.22 10.74 -4.71
CA GLY A 378 -2.47 9.50 -4.55
C GLY A 378 -0.96 9.63 -4.73
N GLY A 379 -0.49 10.67 -5.43
CA GLY A 379 0.91 10.86 -5.79
C GLY A 379 1.77 11.60 -4.75
N TRP A 380 1.18 12.16 -3.70
CA TRP A 380 1.90 12.84 -2.60
C TRP A 380 2.95 13.88 -3.05
N GLY A 381 2.62 14.64 -4.10
CA GLY A 381 3.49 15.63 -4.73
C GLY A 381 4.34 15.09 -5.87
N LEU A 382 4.53 13.76 -5.97
CA LEU A 382 5.31 13.11 -7.02
C LEU A 382 4.47 12.61 -8.21
N GLN A 383 3.19 13.00 -8.29
CA GLN A 383 2.30 12.59 -9.39
C GLN A 383 2.86 12.96 -10.77
N GLU A 384 3.51 14.11 -10.92
CA GLU A 384 4.11 14.51 -12.19
C GLU A 384 5.33 13.65 -12.56
N SER A 385 6.18 13.32 -11.59
CA SER A 385 7.27 12.37 -11.79
C SER A 385 6.72 11.01 -12.22
N CYS A 386 5.63 10.52 -11.60
CA CYS A 386 4.98 9.27 -11.98
C CYS A 386 4.36 9.33 -13.39
N ARG A 387 3.63 10.40 -13.72
CA ARG A 387 3.05 10.63 -15.07
C ARG A 387 4.11 10.65 -16.15
N SER A 388 5.25 11.29 -15.90
CA SER A 388 6.37 11.32 -16.85
C SER A 388 6.91 9.92 -17.15
N ARG A 389 6.73 8.97 -16.22
CA ARG A 389 7.16 7.58 -16.33
C ARG A 389 6.05 6.64 -16.79
N PHE A 390 4.84 7.11 -17.11
CA PHE A 390 3.69 6.28 -17.41
C PHE A 390 3.94 5.12 -18.39
N PRO A 391 4.66 5.29 -19.53
CA PRO A 391 4.95 4.18 -20.46
C PRO A 391 5.86 3.08 -19.89
N HIS A 392 6.53 3.37 -18.77
CA HIS A 392 7.49 2.50 -18.09
C HIS A 392 7.07 2.21 -16.63
N LEU A 393 5.82 2.53 -16.29
CA LEU A 393 5.25 2.37 -14.96
C LEU A 393 4.18 1.28 -15.01
N ASP A 394 4.39 0.21 -14.27
CA ASP A 394 3.50 -0.95 -14.21
C ASP A 394 2.97 -1.17 -12.78
N GLY A 395 1.80 -1.80 -12.68
CA GLY A 395 1.26 -2.26 -11.40
C GLY A 395 1.31 -3.78 -11.33
N VAL A 396 1.87 -4.33 -10.25
CA VAL A 396 1.93 -5.77 -10.00
C VAL A 396 1.33 -6.05 -8.63
N LEU A 397 0.17 -6.72 -8.61
CA LEU A 397 -0.48 -7.09 -7.37
C LEU A 397 0.42 -8.04 -6.56
N ASN A 398 0.66 -7.74 -5.29
CA ASN A 398 1.48 -8.61 -4.43
C ASN A 398 0.83 -9.99 -4.26
N GLY A 399 1.67 -10.97 -3.95
CA GLY A 399 1.24 -12.28 -3.51
C GLY A 399 1.13 -12.36 -1.99
N ILE A 400 0.63 -13.51 -1.51
CA ILE A 400 0.65 -13.92 -0.12
C ILE A 400 1.36 -15.26 0.02
N ASP A 401 1.89 -15.56 1.21
CA ASP A 401 2.43 -16.88 1.49
C ASP A 401 1.28 -17.84 1.78
N GLU A 402 0.87 -18.60 0.77
CA GLU A 402 -0.23 -19.55 0.92
C GLU A 402 0.13 -20.71 1.86
N SER A 403 1.40 -20.97 2.16
CA SER A 403 1.76 -21.96 3.19
C SER A 403 1.56 -21.46 4.62
N GLU A 404 1.60 -20.14 4.82
CA GLU A 404 1.26 -19.49 6.09
C GLU A 404 -0.26 -19.31 6.22
N TRP A 405 -0.91 -18.95 5.11
CA TRP A 405 -2.34 -18.60 5.04
C TRP A 405 -3.17 -19.69 4.33
N ASP A 406 -3.17 -20.90 4.88
CA ASP A 406 -3.98 -22.03 4.39
C ASP A 406 -4.83 -22.65 5.52
N PRO A 407 -6.17 -22.56 5.46
CA PRO A 407 -7.04 -23.15 6.48
C PRO A 407 -6.92 -24.68 6.62
N GLN A 408 -6.29 -25.39 5.68
CA GLN A 408 -6.04 -26.83 5.78
C GLN A 408 -4.84 -27.17 6.65
N THR A 409 -3.85 -26.28 6.75
CA THR A 409 -2.58 -26.55 7.43
C THR A 409 -2.17 -25.51 8.45
N ASP A 410 -2.94 -24.42 8.58
CA ASP A 410 -2.64 -23.32 9.51
C ASP A 410 -2.56 -23.84 10.95
N HIS A 411 -1.34 -23.83 11.48
CA HIS A 411 -1.03 -24.32 12.81
C HIS A 411 -1.84 -23.63 13.93
N TYR A 412 -2.27 -22.38 13.77
CA TYR A 412 -3.14 -21.69 14.74
C TYR A 412 -4.54 -22.30 14.80
N LEU A 413 -4.92 -23.07 13.78
CA LEU A 413 -6.18 -23.80 13.74
C LEU A 413 -6.12 -25.20 14.37
N SER A 414 -4.96 -25.62 14.85
CA SER A 414 -4.76 -26.95 15.45
C SER A 414 -5.24 -27.04 16.90
N ALA A 415 -5.43 -28.28 17.36
CA ALA A 415 -5.79 -28.60 18.74
C ALA A 415 -4.79 -28.06 19.78
N LYS A 416 -3.53 -27.87 19.39
CA LYS A 416 -2.51 -27.27 20.26
C LYS A 416 -2.85 -25.83 20.65
N PHE A 417 -3.45 -25.05 19.74
CA PHE A 417 -3.71 -23.62 19.93
C PHE A 417 -5.15 -23.30 20.33
N GLN A 418 -6.09 -24.22 20.08
CA GLN A 418 -7.51 -23.98 20.35
C GLN A 418 -8.24 -25.16 21.01
N GLY A 419 -7.53 -26.24 21.36
CA GLY A 419 -8.06 -27.41 22.08
C GLY A 419 -8.65 -28.50 21.19
N PHE A 420 -8.95 -28.19 19.93
CA PHE A 420 -9.44 -29.11 18.90
C PHE A 420 -9.01 -28.64 17.50
N ASP A 421 -8.90 -29.56 16.55
CA ASP A 421 -8.53 -29.25 15.17
C ASP A 421 -9.74 -28.69 14.40
N ASN A 422 -9.59 -27.51 13.81
CA ASN A 422 -10.62 -26.85 13.01
C ASN A 422 -10.17 -26.58 11.57
N PHE A 423 -9.31 -27.43 11.02
CA PHE A 423 -8.90 -27.32 9.62
C PHE A 423 -10.11 -27.47 8.70
N TYR A 424 -10.10 -26.77 7.56
CA TYR A 424 -11.16 -26.85 6.56
C TYR A 424 -10.65 -26.56 5.15
N SER A 425 -11.42 -26.95 4.15
CA SER A 425 -11.10 -26.78 2.73
C SER A 425 -12.34 -26.36 1.95
N THR A 426 -12.19 -26.04 0.66
CA THR A 426 -13.32 -25.77 -0.25
C THR A 426 -14.33 -26.91 -0.33
N ASN A 427 -13.92 -28.15 -0.03
CA ASN A 427 -14.78 -29.33 -0.07
C ASN A 427 -15.46 -29.65 1.28
N ASP A 428 -14.99 -29.06 2.37
CA ASP A 428 -15.54 -29.25 3.72
C ASP A 428 -15.34 -27.98 4.57
N LEU A 429 -16.41 -27.19 4.71
CA LEU A 429 -16.43 -25.96 5.50
C LEU A 429 -16.86 -26.17 6.95
N ALA A 430 -17.04 -27.40 7.43
CA ALA A 430 -17.45 -27.65 8.81
C ALA A 430 -16.46 -27.05 9.82
N GLY A 431 -15.16 -27.12 9.53
CA GLY A 431 -14.11 -26.50 10.36
C GLY A 431 -14.27 -24.98 10.49
N LYS A 432 -14.72 -24.28 9.44
CA LYS A 432 -14.98 -22.82 9.51
C LYS A 432 -16.07 -22.48 10.53
N ARG A 433 -17.16 -23.27 10.58
CA ARG A 433 -18.23 -23.11 11.58
C ARG A 433 -17.69 -23.29 13.00
N SER A 434 -16.78 -24.25 13.20
CA SER A 434 -16.12 -24.48 14.48
C SER A 434 -15.14 -23.37 14.85
N CYS A 435 -14.38 -22.83 13.89
CA CYS A 435 -13.53 -21.64 14.08
C CYS A 435 -14.34 -20.44 14.57
N LYS A 436 -15.54 -20.21 13.99
CA LYS A 436 -16.46 -19.14 14.39
C LYS A 436 -16.91 -19.26 15.85
N LEU A 437 -17.38 -20.44 16.24
CA LEU A 437 -17.78 -20.71 17.63
C LEU A 437 -16.60 -20.57 18.60
N HIS A 438 -15.41 -21.03 18.19
CA HIS A 438 -14.20 -20.90 18.97
C HIS A 438 -13.84 -19.43 19.21
N ILE A 439 -13.78 -18.59 18.16
CA ILE A 439 -13.40 -17.18 18.32
C ILE A 439 -14.46 -16.39 19.10
N GLN A 440 -15.75 -16.69 18.92
CA GLN A 440 -16.83 -16.13 19.73
C GLN A 440 -16.63 -16.44 21.22
N SER A 441 -16.39 -17.71 21.55
CA SER A 441 -16.12 -18.14 22.93
C SER A 441 -14.85 -17.49 23.48
N HIS A 442 -13.77 -17.48 22.71
CA HIS A 442 -12.46 -16.93 23.09
C HIS A 442 -12.52 -15.44 23.44
N LEU A 443 -13.34 -14.67 22.71
CA LEU A 443 -13.54 -13.24 22.93
C LEU A 443 -14.72 -12.92 23.86
N GLY A 444 -15.33 -13.92 24.49
CA GLY A 444 -16.45 -13.72 25.42
C GLY A 444 -17.74 -13.22 24.75
N MET A 445 -17.90 -13.51 23.46
CA MET A 445 -19.10 -13.22 22.68
C MET A 445 -20.13 -14.35 22.85
N ASN A 446 -21.39 -14.06 22.52
CA ASN A 446 -22.43 -15.08 22.49
C ASN A 446 -22.13 -16.08 21.37
N GLN A 447 -22.07 -17.37 21.70
CA GLN A 447 -21.80 -18.42 20.72
C GLN A 447 -23.05 -18.65 19.87
N ASP A 448 -22.95 -18.33 18.59
CA ASP A 448 -24.01 -18.53 17.59
C ASP A 448 -23.35 -18.68 16.23
N ALA A 449 -23.40 -19.87 15.66
CA ALA A 449 -22.76 -20.14 14.38
C ALA A 449 -23.52 -19.51 13.20
N ASP A 450 -24.79 -19.16 13.38
CA ASP A 450 -25.66 -18.69 12.31
C ASP A 450 -25.72 -17.16 12.27
N VAL A 451 -25.40 -16.44 13.36
CA VAL A 451 -25.29 -14.97 13.36
C VAL A 451 -24.10 -14.49 12.52
N PRO A 452 -24.25 -13.56 11.57
CA PRO A 452 -23.12 -13.06 10.78
C PRO A 452 -22.07 -12.37 11.65
N LEU A 453 -20.81 -12.77 11.49
CA LEU A 453 -19.66 -12.23 12.20
C LEU A 453 -18.81 -11.36 11.27
N ILE A 454 -18.79 -10.06 11.53
CA ILE A 454 -17.99 -9.08 10.81
C ILE A 454 -16.68 -8.86 11.58
N CYS A 455 -15.56 -8.75 10.86
CA CYS A 455 -14.28 -8.36 11.45
C CYS A 455 -13.68 -7.12 10.77
N PHE A 456 -12.94 -6.36 11.56
CA PHE A 456 -12.01 -5.31 11.11
C PHE A 456 -10.65 -5.59 11.76
N ILE A 457 -9.59 -5.64 10.96
CA ILE A 457 -8.22 -5.85 11.43
C ILE A 457 -7.31 -4.83 10.77
N GLY A 458 -6.55 -4.07 11.56
CA GLY A 458 -5.54 -3.17 11.02
C GLY A 458 -5.06 -2.09 11.98
N ARG A 459 -4.16 -1.23 11.49
CA ARG A 459 -3.70 -0.05 12.24
C ARG A 459 -4.88 0.89 12.53
N LEU A 460 -4.96 1.39 13.76
CA LEU A 460 -5.95 2.37 14.16
C LEU A 460 -5.51 3.76 13.71
N ALA A 461 -5.81 4.11 12.46
CA ALA A 461 -5.45 5.38 11.84
C ALA A 461 -6.55 5.85 10.89
N TYR A 462 -6.61 7.17 10.64
CA TYR A 462 -7.58 7.77 9.71
C TYR A 462 -7.54 7.14 8.31
N GLN A 463 -6.34 6.75 7.85
CA GLN A 463 -6.12 6.04 6.59
C GLN A 463 -6.93 4.73 6.48
N LYS A 464 -7.17 4.03 7.60
CA LYS A 464 -7.90 2.75 7.64
C LYS A 464 -9.42 2.91 7.82
N GLY A 465 -9.93 4.15 7.90
CA GLY A 465 -11.37 4.43 7.91
C GLY A 465 -12.12 4.04 9.19
N ILE A 466 -11.45 4.00 10.35
CA ILE A 466 -12.11 3.66 11.62
C ILE A 466 -13.15 4.73 12.00
N ASP A 467 -12.92 5.99 11.65
CA ASP A 467 -13.90 7.07 11.78
C ASP A 467 -15.20 6.78 11.00
N LEU A 468 -15.10 6.15 9.83
CA LEU A 468 -16.27 5.72 9.06
C LEU A 468 -16.97 4.54 9.72
N LEU A 469 -16.21 3.58 10.26
CA LEU A 469 -16.76 2.46 11.02
C LEU A 469 -17.51 2.96 12.26
N GLU A 470 -16.95 3.91 12.99
CA GLU A 470 -17.59 4.57 14.13
C GLU A 470 -18.91 5.26 13.72
N ALA A 471 -18.93 5.93 12.57
CA ALA A 471 -20.13 6.59 12.07
C ALA A 471 -21.26 5.60 11.71
N VAL A 472 -20.95 4.42 11.16
CA VAL A 472 -21.96 3.41 10.80
C VAL A 472 -22.33 2.48 11.96
N PHE A 473 -21.55 2.48 13.04
CA PHE A 473 -21.74 1.56 14.16
C PHE A 473 -23.15 1.59 14.78
N PRO A 474 -23.75 2.77 15.05
CA PRO A 474 -25.13 2.83 15.58
C PRO A 474 -26.16 2.21 14.63
N TRP A 475 -25.98 2.41 13.31
CA TRP A 475 -26.84 1.79 12.29
C TRP A 475 -26.68 0.27 12.28
N LEU A 476 -25.44 -0.23 12.30
CA LEU A 476 -25.13 -1.65 12.26
C LEU A 476 -25.71 -2.40 13.47
N MET A 477 -25.72 -1.77 14.65
CA MET A 477 -26.21 -2.35 15.89
C MET A 477 -27.72 -2.21 16.11
N ASN A 478 -28.42 -1.39 15.32
CA ASN A 478 -29.86 -1.14 15.47
C ASN A 478 -30.72 -2.09 14.62
N ASN A 479 -31.89 -2.50 15.11
CA ASN A 479 -32.76 -3.52 14.49
C ASN A 479 -33.74 -2.97 13.42
N ASN A 480 -33.51 -1.77 12.88
CA ASN A 480 -34.52 -1.09 12.07
C ASN A 480 -34.64 -1.62 10.62
N ASP A 481 -33.57 -2.19 10.04
CA ASP A 481 -33.51 -2.47 8.60
C ASP A 481 -33.53 -3.96 8.25
N GLY A 482 -33.99 -4.81 9.19
CA GLY A 482 -34.26 -6.24 9.00
C GLY A 482 -33.03 -7.17 8.89
N VAL A 483 -31.88 -6.64 8.46
CA VAL A 483 -30.58 -7.36 8.42
C VAL A 483 -29.56 -6.83 9.43
N THR A 484 -29.80 -5.65 10.01
CA THR A 484 -28.97 -5.01 11.03
C THR A 484 -29.38 -5.40 12.45
N GLY A 485 -28.49 -5.16 13.43
CA GLY A 485 -28.69 -5.41 14.87
C GLY A 485 -28.71 -6.90 15.31
N HIS A 486 -28.80 -7.81 14.34
CA HIS A 486 -28.58 -9.24 14.46
C HIS A 486 -27.21 -9.66 13.88
N VAL A 487 -26.16 -8.93 14.27
CA VAL A 487 -24.78 -9.16 13.81
C VAL A 487 -23.83 -9.20 15.01
N GLN A 488 -22.64 -9.72 14.78
CA GLN A 488 -21.51 -9.62 15.69
C GLN A 488 -20.35 -8.89 15.01
N LEU A 489 -19.54 -8.19 15.81
CA LEU A 489 -18.42 -7.39 15.31
C LEU A 489 -17.16 -7.63 16.15
N ILE A 490 -16.06 -7.99 15.49
CA ILE A 490 -14.72 -8.02 16.07
C ILE A 490 -13.89 -6.89 15.46
N MET A 491 -13.27 -6.07 16.29
CA MET A 491 -12.34 -5.05 15.86
C MET A 491 -11.00 -5.27 16.53
N MET A 492 -9.93 -5.39 15.75
CA MET A 492 -8.57 -5.59 16.24
C MET A 492 -7.60 -4.58 15.63
N GLY A 493 -6.80 -3.92 16.47
CA GLY A 493 -5.78 -3.01 15.98
C GLY A 493 -5.03 -2.24 17.06
N SER A 494 -3.95 -1.59 16.68
CA SER A 494 -3.21 -0.63 17.50
C SER A 494 -2.92 0.66 16.73
N GLY A 495 -2.80 1.80 17.43
CA GLY A 495 -2.59 3.11 16.80
C GLY A 495 -3.11 4.25 17.66
N ASP A 496 -3.81 5.18 17.03
CA ASP A 496 -4.36 6.39 17.67
C ASP A 496 -5.33 6.05 18.82
N GLU A 497 -5.11 6.68 19.96
CA GLU A 497 -5.88 6.49 21.20
C GLU A 497 -7.36 6.88 21.03
N LYS A 498 -7.68 7.82 20.14
CA LYS A 498 -9.06 8.18 19.79
C LYS A 498 -9.82 6.96 19.28
N TYR A 499 -9.26 6.25 18.30
CA TYR A 499 -9.87 5.06 17.72
C TYR A 499 -9.81 3.86 18.68
N ALA A 500 -8.73 3.72 19.45
CA ALA A 500 -8.65 2.70 20.50
C ALA A 500 -9.76 2.87 21.56
N SER A 501 -10.12 4.12 21.88
CA SER A 501 -11.22 4.43 22.79
C SER A 501 -12.59 4.08 22.19
N PHE A 502 -12.81 4.32 20.90
CA PHE A 502 -14.01 3.85 20.20
C PHE A 502 -14.18 2.32 20.32
N LEU A 503 -13.13 1.53 20.04
CA LEU A 503 -13.17 0.06 20.15
C LEU A 503 -13.61 -0.41 21.55
N ARG A 504 -12.97 0.14 22.60
CA ARG A 504 -13.29 -0.21 24.00
C ARG A 504 -14.70 0.21 24.40
N ASN A 505 -15.14 1.39 23.97
CA ASN A 505 -16.49 1.89 24.24
C ASN A 505 -17.57 1.04 23.55
N ALA A 506 -17.34 0.67 22.28
CA ALA A 506 -18.24 -0.17 21.50
C ALA A 506 -18.45 -1.55 22.15
N GLU A 507 -17.35 -2.20 22.59
CA GLU A 507 -17.43 -3.45 23.37
C GLU A 507 -18.17 -3.26 24.69
N GLY A 508 -17.85 -2.20 25.45
CA GLY A 508 -18.49 -1.90 26.72
C GLY A 508 -20.01 -1.71 26.63
N GLN A 509 -20.49 -1.11 25.54
CA GLN A 509 -21.92 -0.86 25.28
C GLN A 509 -22.66 -2.09 24.75
N HIS A 510 -21.97 -2.99 24.03
CA HIS A 510 -22.57 -4.14 23.34
C HIS A 510 -21.90 -5.48 23.72
N LYS A 511 -21.65 -5.67 25.01
CA LYS A 511 -21.00 -6.88 25.54
C LYS A 511 -21.72 -8.15 25.09
N GLY A 512 -20.94 -9.12 24.62
CA GLY A 512 -21.47 -10.38 24.06
C GLY A 512 -21.80 -10.32 22.55
N LYS A 513 -21.82 -9.13 21.94
CA LYS A 513 -22.01 -8.94 20.49
C LYS A 513 -20.81 -8.27 19.81
N VAL A 514 -20.09 -7.42 20.53
CA VAL A 514 -18.92 -6.68 20.02
C VAL A 514 -17.70 -7.01 20.87
N ALA A 515 -16.55 -7.20 20.22
CA ALA A 515 -15.25 -7.36 20.86
C ALA A 515 -14.25 -6.35 20.27
N GLY A 516 -13.62 -5.53 21.12
CA GLY A 516 -12.67 -4.49 20.72
C GLY A 516 -11.28 -4.77 21.29
N TYR A 517 -10.41 -5.40 20.51
CA TYR A 517 -9.04 -5.71 20.92
C TYR A 517 -8.06 -4.60 20.51
N VAL A 518 -7.60 -3.82 21.49
CA VAL A 518 -6.54 -2.81 21.29
C VAL A 518 -5.18 -3.49 21.43
N GLY A 519 -4.61 -3.89 20.30
CA GLY A 519 -3.38 -4.65 20.21
C GLY A 519 -3.34 -5.42 18.89
N PHE A 520 -2.30 -6.24 18.72
CA PHE A 520 -2.18 -7.12 17.56
C PHE A 520 -1.39 -8.37 17.93
N THR A 521 -1.92 -9.54 17.57
CA THR A 521 -1.16 -10.79 17.59
C THR A 521 -1.45 -11.57 16.30
N PRO A 522 -0.43 -12.17 15.65
CA PRO A 522 -0.65 -13.01 14.47
C PRO A 522 -1.63 -14.16 14.74
N GLU A 523 -1.51 -14.81 15.89
CA GLU A 523 -2.43 -15.89 16.29
C GLU A 523 -3.90 -15.45 16.25
N LEU A 524 -4.20 -14.27 16.79
CA LEU A 524 -5.58 -13.78 16.83
C LEU A 524 -6.06 -13.34 15.45
N GLU A 525 -5.18 -12.78 14.61
CA GLU A 525 -5.48 -12.45 13.21
C GLU A 525 -5.94 -13.69 12.43
N HIS A 526 -5.16 -14.78 12.47
CA HIS A 526 -5.50 -16.05 11.82
C HIS A 526 -6.84 -16.60 12.33
N LYS A 527 -7.04 -16.63 13.65
CA LYS A 527 -8.28 -17.14 14.26
C LYS A 527 -9.50 -16.28 13.91
N ILE A 528 -9.36 -14.95 13.89
CA ILE A 528 -10.45 -14.05 13.47
C ILE A 528 -10.77 -14.26 12.00
N LEU A 529 -9.77 -14.27 11.11
CA LEU A 529 -10.00 -14.47 9.68
C LEU A 529 -10.58 -15.85 9.37
N ALA A 530 -10.23 -16.89 10.14
CA ALA A 530 -10.85 -18.20 10.01
C ALA A 530 -12.31 -18.23 10.47
N GLY A 531 -12.64 -17.56 11.58
CA GLY A 531 -13.98 -17.60 12.16
C GLY A 531 -14.98 -16.57 11.60
N ALA A 532 -14.51 -15.45 11.07
CA ALA A 532 -15.38 -14.40 10.53
C ALA A 532 -16.09 -14.83 9.23
N ASP A 533 -17.22 -14.19 8.95
CA ASP A 533 -17.93 -14.32 7.67
C ASP A 533 -17.58 -13.17 6.73
N ILE A 534 -17.39 -11.97 7.28
CA ILE A 534 -17.16 -10.73 6.54
C ILE A 534 -15.91 -10.05 7.09
N LEU A 535 -14.99 -9.64 6.20
CA LEU A 535 -13.93 -8.69 6.53
C LEU A 535 -14.30 -7.32 5.98
N LEU A 536 -14.35 -6.30 6.84
CA LEU A 536 -14.58 -4.91 6.44
C LEU A 536 -13.25 -4.14 6.37
N MET A 537 -12.94 -3.57 5.21
CA MET A 537 -11.76 -2.72 5.01
C MET A 537 -12.15 -1.38 4.36
N PRO A 538 -12.48 -0.36 5.17
CA PRO A 538 -12.90 0.95 4.69
C PRO A 538 -11.72 1.91 4.48
N SER A 539 -10.56 1.37 4.09
CA SER A 539 -9.33 2.14 3.89
C SER A 539 -9.52 3.25 2.85
N ARG A 540 -9.06 4.47 3.15
CA ARG A 540 -9.15 5.62 2.24
C ARG A 540 -8.22 5.52 1.05
N TYR A 541 -7.04 4.93 1.27
CA TYR A 541 -6.11 4.50 0.24
C TYR A 541 -5.47 3.19 0.71
N GLU A 542 -5.16 2.26 -0.19
CA GLU A 542 -4.52 0.99 0.20
C GLU A 542 -3.65 0.48 -0.96
N PRO A 543 -2.32 0.70 -0.94
CA PRO A 543 -1.45 0.41 -2.08
C PRO A 543 -1.64 -1.00 -2.65
N CYS A 544 -1.59 -1.99 -1.76
CA CYS A 544 -1.94 -3.37 -2.07
C CYS A 544 -3.10 -3.86 -1.21
N GLY A 545 -2.96 -3.77 0.12
CA GLY A 545 -3.79 -4.49 1.06
C GLY A 545 -3.43 -5.98 1.01
N LEU A 546 -3.13 -6.59 2.15
CA LEU A 546 -2.92 -8.04 2.26
C LEU A 546 -4.10 -8.74 2.97
N PRO A 547 -4.73 -8.14 4.01
CA PRO A 547 -5.80 -8.81 4.76
C PRO A 547 -6.99 -9.30 3.93
N GLN A 548 -7.36 -8.62 2.84
CA GLN A 548 -8.44 -9.07 1.96
C GLN A 548 -8.08 -10.33 1.17
N MET A 549 -6.80 -10.54 0.86
CA MET A 549 -6.34 -11.77 0.21
C MET A 549 -6.34 -12.92 1.23
N TYR A 550 -5.85 -12.67 2.46
CA TYR A 550 -5.94 -13.63 3.56
C TYR A 550 -7.39 -14.03 3.86
N ALA A 551 -8.29 -13.04 4.00
CA ALA A 551 -9.70 -13.30 4.24
C ALA A 551 -10.31 -14.19 3.16
N GLN A 552 -10.01 -13.91 1.88
CA GLN A 552 -10.52 -14.72 0.78
C GLN A 552 -10.03 -16.17 0.85
N LYS A 553 -8.74 -16.43 1.16
CA LYS A 553 -8.21 -17.80 1.36
C LYS A 553 -8.93 -18.56 2.47
N TYR A 554 -9.40 -17.86 3.50
CA TYR A 554 -10.15 -18.43 4.62
C TYR A 554 -11.67 -18.44 4.37
N GLY A 555 -12.14 -18.09 3.17
CA GLY A 555 -13.57 -18.03 2.85
C GLY A 555 -14.33 -16.94 3.61
N THR A 556 -13.63 -15.92 4.09
CA THR A 556 -14.17 -14.72 4.72
C THR A 556 -14.33 -13.65 3.65
N VAL A 557 -15.57 -13.21 3.43
CA VAL A 557 -15.92 -12.39 2.27
C VAL A 557 -15.55 -10.92 2.52
N PRO A 558 -14.69 -10.31 1.70
CA PRO A 558 -14.29 -8.92 1.89
C PRO A 558 -15.37 -7.92 1.43
N ILE A 559 -15.53 -6.86 2.21
CA ILE A 559 -16.23 -5.62 1.85
C ILE A 559 -15.20 -4.50 1.93
N VAL A 560 -14.87 -3.91 0.79
CA VAL A 560 -13.73 -3.01 0.66
C VAL A 560 -14.13 -1.69 0.00
N HIS A 561 -13.43 -0.62 0.38
CA HIS A 561 -13.41 0.58 -0.46
C HIS A 561 -12.63 0.26 -1.76
N ALA A 562 -13.14 0.73 -2.90
CA ALA A 562 -12.56 0.48 -4.22
C ALA A 562 -11.30 1.31 -4.50
N THR A 563 -10.25 1.14 -3.68
CA THR A 563 -8.96 1.81 -3.79
C THR A 563 -7.79 0.84 -3.86
N GLY A 564 -6.76 1.20 -4.61
CA GLY A 564 -5.50 0.51 -4.80
C GLY A 564 -5.68 -1.00 -4.98
N GLY A 565 -4.90 -1.80 -4.27
CA GLY A 565 -4.95 -3.24 -4.45
C GLY A 565 -6.22 -3.89 -3.91
N LEU A 566 -7.05 -3.20 -3.10
CA LEU A 566 -8.38 -3.71 -2.73
C LEU A 566 -9.28 -3.78 -3.97
N LYS A 567 -9.20 -2.78 -4.85
CA LYS A 567 -9.97 -2.73 -6.09
C LYS A 567 -9.60 -3.87 -7.05
N ASP A 568 -8.33 -4.26 -7.06
CA ASP A 568 -7.78 -5.29 -7.95
C ASP A 568 -7.93 -6.71 -7.40
N SER A 569 -7.90 -6.88 -6.08
CA SER A 569 -7.95 -8.20 -5.42
C SER A 569 -9.36 -8.65 -5.03
N VAL A 570 -10.36 -7.77 -5.07
CA VAL A 570 -11.76 -8.10 -4.80
C VAL A 570 -12.59 -7.90 -6.05
N GLN A 571 -13.31 -8.94 -6.46
CA GLN A 571 -14.22 -8.88 -7.61
C GLN A 571 -15.64 -8.58 -7.10
N GLN A 572 -16.29 -7.57 -7.70
CA GLN A 572 -17.64 -7.18 -7.30
C GLN A 572 -18.61 -8.35 -7.51
N PHE A 573 -19.32 -8.74 -6.45
CA PHE A 573 -20.30 -9.82 -6.51
C PHE A 573 -21.46 -9.43 -7.42
N CYS A 574 -21.75 -10.30 -8.38
CA CYS A 574 -22.86 -10.18 -9.32
C CYS A 574 -23.76 -11.43 -9.19
N PRO A 575 -24.94 -11.33 -8.56
CA PRO A 575 -25.81 -12.48 -8.36
C PRO A 575 -26.42 -13.03 -9.66
N PHE A 576 -26.49 -12.21 -10.71
CA PHE A 576 -27.05 -12.63 -12.01
C PHE A 576 -26.10 -13.54 -12.79
N GLU A 577 -24.79 -13.31 -12.64
CA GLU A 577 -23.74 -14.09 -13.30
C GLU A 577 -23.14 -15.16 -12.37
N ASP A 578 -23.47 -15.11 -11.08
CA ASP A 578 -22.88 -15.95 -10.02
C ASP A 578 -21.34 -15.82 -9.99
N THR A 579 -20.86 -14.58 -10.15
CA THR A 579 -19.45 -14.20 -10.20
C THR A 579 -19.08 -13.23 -9.07
N GLY A 580 -17.78 -13.05 -8.85
CA GLY A 580 -17.24 -12.14 -7.85
C GLY A 580 -16.93 -12.79 -6.50
N THR A 581 -16.19 -12.04 -5.68
CA THR A 581 -15.60 -12.50 -4.41
C THR A 581 -15.88 -11.56 -3.23
N GLY A 582 -16.62 -10.47 -3.43
CA GLY A 582 -16.98 -9.58 -2.34
C GLY A 582 -17.73 -8.34 -2.82
N TRP A 583 -17.80 -7.32 -1.96
CA TRP A 583 -18.41 -6.04 -2.31
C TRP A 583 -17.37 -4.92 -2.30
N LYS A 584 -17.42 -4.09 -3.34
CA LYS A 584 -16.63 -2.88 -3.46
C LYS A 584 -17.55 -1.68 -3.42
N PHE A 585 -17.23 -0.70 -2.60
CA PHE A 585 -17.93 0.58 -2.59
C PHE A 585 -16.96 1.69 -3.05
N ASP A 586 -17.44 2.61 -3.88
CA ASP A 586 -16.57 3.58 -4.55
C ASP A 586 -16.21 4.80 -3.70
N ARG A 587 -17.05 5.13 -2.71
CA ARG A 587 -16.87 6.31 -1.86
C ARG A 587 -16.48 5.90 -0.45
N ALA A 588 -15.35 6.39 0.05
CA ALA A 588 -14.94 6.21 1.44
C ALA A 588 -15.77 7.07 2.42
N ASP A 589 -17.07 6.82 2.49
CA ASP A 589 -18.03 7.44 3.39
C ASP A 589 -18.95 6.40 4.07
N ALA A 590 -19.79 6.87 4.99
CA ALA A 590 -20.68 6.01 5.75
C ALA A 590 -21.72 5.30 4.86
N GLU A 591 -22.22 5.98 3.83
CA GLU A 591 -23.22 5.42 2.90
C GLU A 591 -22.65 4.27 2.08
N GLY A 592 -21.40 4.39 1.60
CA GLY A 592 -20.70 3.31 0.90
C GLY A 592 -20.54 2.06 1.76
N ILE A 593 -20.14 2.23 3.03
CA ILE A 593 -20.03 1.11 3.98
C ILE A 593 -21.39 0.49 4.28
N GLN A 594 -22.42 1.30 4.53
CA GLN A 594 -23.79 0.82 4.78
C GLN A 594 -24.31 0.01 3.60
N TRP A 595 -24.11 0.49 2.37
CA TRP A 595 -24.47 -0.24 1.16
C TRP A 595 -23.77 -1.59 1.08
N GLY A 596 -22.45 -1.63 1.27
CA GLY A 596 -21.68 -2.88 1.21
C GLY A 596 -22.12 -3.89 2.27
N LEU A 597 -22.23 -3.44 3.52
CA LEU A 597 -22.67 -4.27 4.65
C LEU A 597 -24.10 -4.76 4.46
N TRP A 598 -25.03 -3.90 4.04
CA TRP A 598 -26.42 -4.30 3.83
C TRP A 598 -26.52 -5.41 2.76
N ASN A 599 -25.84 -5.26 1.63
CA ASN A 599 -25.86 -6.27 0.57
C ASN A 599 -25.26 -7.60 1.03
N ALA A 600 -24.14 -7.57 1.74
CA ALA A 600 -23.50 -8.77 2.27
C ALA A 600 -24.38 -9.47 3.30
N LEU A 601 -24.91 -8.74 4.29
CA LEU A 601 -25.78 -9.28 5.33
C LEU A 601 -27.11 -9.80 4.76
N ASN A 602 -27.69 -9.10 3.78
CA ASN A 602 -28.88 -9.55 3.07
C ASN A 602 -28.61 -10.85 2.29
N THR A 603 -27.47 -10.96 1.62
CA THR A 603 -27.05 -12.17 0.90
C THR A 603 -26.84 -13.33 1.86
N TYR A 604 -26.10 -13.11 2.95
CA TYR A 604 -25.85 -14.09 4.00
C TYR A 604 -27.16 -14.65 4.58
N LYS A 605 -28.11 -13.78 4.92
CA LYS A 605 -29.37 -14.16 5.57
C LYS A 605 -30.38 -14.79 4.62
N ASN A 606 -30.60 -14.18 3.46
CA ASN A 606 -31.73 -14.50 2.59
C ASN A 606 -31.33 -15.41 1.41
N PHE A 607 -30.04 -15.54 1.10
CA PHE A 607 -29.53 -16.29 -0.05
C PHE A 607 -28.33 -17.18 0.33
N PRO A 608 -28.51 -18.15 1.27
CA PRO A 608 -27.41 -18.94 1.82
C PRO A 608 -26.67 -19.78 0.77
N GLU A 609 -27.36 -20.27 -0.26
CA GLU A 609 -26.72 -21.00 -1.37
C GLU A 609 -25.77 -20.12 -2.18
N SER A 610 -26.18 -18.88 -2.47
CA SER A 610 -25.31 -17.91 -3.15
C SER A 610 -24.13 -17.50 -2.28
N TRP A 611 -24.34 -17.37 -0.96
CA TRP A 611 -23.27 -17.08 -0.01
C TRP A 611 -22.23 -18.21 0.03
N GLU A 612 -22.66 -19.46 0.03
CA GLU A 612 -21.76 -20.62 0.02
C GLU A 612 -20.85 -20.63 -1.21
N LYS A 613 -21.43 -20.44 -2.40
CA LYS A 613 -20.65 -20.35 -3.64
C LYS A 613 -19.71 -19.15 -3.63
N LEU A 614 -20.14 -18.02 -3.07
CA LEU A 614 -19.29 -16.84 -2.91
C LEU A 614 -18.07 -17.14 -2.04
N ARG A 615 -18.26 -17.82 -0.90
CA ARG A 615 -17.15 -18.26 -0.04
C ARG A 615 -16.18 -19.19 -0.76
N ILE A 616 -16.68 -20.17 -1.51
CA ILE A 616 -15.84 -21.10 -2.27
C ILE A 616 -15.01 -20.34 -3.32
N ARG A 617 -15.64 -19.44 -4.09
CA ARG A 617 -14.92 -18.59 -5.07
C ARG A 617 -13.81 -17.76 -4.44
N CYS A 618 -14.01 -17.25 -3.21
CA CYS A 618 -12.97 -16.56 -2.47
C CYS A 618 -11.76 -17.47 -2.20
N MET A 619 -12.01 -18.68 -1.72
CA MET A 619 -10.96 -19.65 -1.36
C MET A 619 -10.19 -20.16 -2.58
N GLU A 620 -10.84 -20.19 -3.74
CA GLU A 620 -10.25 -20.61 -5.03
C GLU A 620 -9.41 -19.52 -5.72
N GLN A 621 -9.36 -18.29 -5.19
CA GLN A 621 -8.50 -17.26 -5.77
C GLN A 621 -7.00 -17.63 -5.61
N ASP A 622 -6.25 -17.54 -6.70
CA ASP A 622 -4.79 -17.64 -6.69
C ASP A 622 -4.20 -16.28 -6.31
N PHE A 623 -3.69 -16.17 -5.09
CA PHE A 623 -2.92 -15.02 -4.61
C PHE A 623 -1.45 -15.36 -4.38
N SER A 624 -0.93 -16.41 -5.02
CA SER A 624 0.44 -16.88 -4.84
C SER A 624 1.49 -15.85 -5.30
N TRP A 625 2.67 -15.92 -4.68
CA TRP A 625 3.84 -15.16 -5.14
C TRP A 625 4.34 -15.62 -6.51
N ASP A 626 4.07 -16.87 -6.91
CA ASP A 626 4.46 -17.40 -8.22
C ASP A 626 3.72 -16.68 -9.36
N ARG A 627 2.44 -16.34 -9.15
CA ARG A 627 1.68 -15.47 -10.06
C ARG A 627 2.34 -14.10 -10.21
N SER A 628 2.70 -13.44 -9.10
CA SER A 628 3.35 -12.13 -9.13
C SER A 628 4.75 -12.20 -9.75
N ALA A 629 5.54 -13.24 -9.45
CA ALA A 629 6.88 -13.45 -9.98
C ALA A 629 6.89 -13.60 -11.50
N ARG A 630 5.89 -14.28 -12.09
CA ARG A 630 5.70 -14.34 -13.55
C ARG A 630 5.54 -12.94 -14.15
N ARG A 631 4.75 -12.06 -13.52
CA ARG A 631 4.57 -10.69 -13.98
C ARG A 631 5.85 -9.86 -13.84
N TYR A 632 6.60 -10.01 -12.75
CA TYR A 632 7.91 -9.37 -12.59
C TYR A 632 8.91 -9.82 -13.66
N HIS A 633 8.94 -11.13 -13.97
CA HIS A 633 9.79 -11.68 -15.01
C HIS A 633 9.53 -11.04 -16.40
N GLU A 634 8.26 -10.82 -16.76
CA GLU A 634 7.91 -10.10 -18.00
C GLU A 634 8.48 -8.67 -18.01
N ILE A 635 8.35 -7.95 -16.90
CA ILE A 635 8.89 -6.58 -16.75
C ILE A 635 10.42 -6.58 -16.86
N PHE A 636 11.09 -7.58 -16.29
CA PHE A 636 12.55 -7.73 -16.41
C PHE A 636 12.97 -7.96 -17.86
N LYS A 637 12.21 -8.77 -18.61
CA LYS A 637 12.44 -8.96 -20.05
C LYS A 637 12.28 -7.65 -20.83
N TRP A 638 11.21 -6.90 -20.56
CA TRP A 638 11.02 -5.58 -21.20
C TRP A 638 12.18 -4.62 -20.89
N ALA A 639 12.61 -4.56 -19.62
CA ALA A 639 13.75 -3.73 -19.24
C ALA A 639 15.04 -4.13 -19.97
N LYS A 640 15.28 -5.43 -20.21
CA LYS A 640 16.45 -5.92 -20.96
C LYS A 640 16.36 -5.68 -22.47
N MET A 641 15.16 -5.67 -23.04
CA MET A 641 14.94 -5.39 -24.46
C MET A 641 15.21 -3.91 -24.80
N ASP A 642 14.89 -3.02 -23.88
CA ASP A 642 15.13 -1.59 -24.05
C ASP A 642 16.61 -1.22 -23.77
N PRO A 643 17.15 -0.16 -24.43
CA PRO A 643 18.38 0.46 -23.97
C PRO A 643 18.17 1.01 -22.55
N PRO A 644 19.24 1.16 -21.75
CA PRO A 644 19.12 1.80 -20.45
C PRO A 644 18.47 3.19 -20.58
N TYR A 645 17.48 3.47 -19.73
CA TYR A 645 16.66 4.68 -19.80
C TYR A 645 17.51 5.95 -19.73
N ILE A 646 18.44 5.99 -18.76
CA ILE A 646 19.52 6.98 -18.75
C ILE A 646 20.81 6.33 -19.26
N ASN A 647 21.20 6.67 -20.49
CA ASN A 647 22.45 6.21 -21.08
C ASN A 647 23.50 7.34 -21.01
N ALA A 648 24.46 7.21 -20.10
CA ALA A 648 25.55 8.17 -19.92
C ALA A 648 26.48 8.27 -21.14
N GLY A 649 26.43 7.33 -22.09
CA GLY A 649 27.24 7.34 -23.32
C GLY A 649 26.71 8.21 -24.47
N ARG A 650 25.69 9.04 -24.25
CA ARG A 650 25.07 9.90 -25.27
C ARG A 650 25.10 11.41 -24.97
N PHE A 651 25.90 11.84 -24.00
CA PHE A 651 26.19 13.26 -23.78
C PHE A 651 27.56 13.64 -24.32
#